data_AF-A0A2U2SNS7-F1
#
_entry.id   AF-A0A2U2SNS7-F1
#
_cell.length_a   1.000
_cell.length_b   1.000
_cell.length_c   1.000
_cell.angle_alpha   90.00
_cell.angle_beta   90.00
_cell.angle_gamma   90.00
#
_symmetry.space_group_name_H-M   'P 1'
#
loop_
_entity.id
_entity.type
_entity.pdbx_description
1 polymer ?
#
loop_
_entity_poly.entity_id
_entity_poly.type
_entity_poly.pdbx_seq_one_letter_code
_entity_poly.pdbx_strand_id
1 'polypeptide(L)'
;MQPSAPSSVPPTPQKPPRRWLLRGVLLTLIVIGLFFLTLLPPFSSRLRETLGGSFLSLLPSFAQQNSPTVLPTNLPAITPASPTLRVAPTETVQPNFQTPTTPALLSTGSAVHEGWLVLSLLDRDDYHLFAYQMATQTWLRLSDGKGDDLYPAVSPDGRWIAFTSNREGYWDLYLLSLQDGRLYPLTQSPQYDGAPSWSPDGKWLAYESYVIDPQTQQGNLEIVIREINPPPGQAAQVLQLTSTSGADFAPQWSPMGRQIAFISQREGENDLWIADLDRMDDRYRNLSADHSSSVQALSWSMDGKELYWNAADEGVQWIYRWEANSPFTPSRKVVPGSSPILSDDGRVLFSVLLTPHSAYLQAFSLPDRTYPMPLILLPAEPKGMAWLPKGQSGQLLSAFQPLSNLEGLFPLQEASRSQKSQTPLRQRLKPLASIQAPLPYLHEDVVEAFQALRSAVEERAGWDMLSRLENAYLPLSKPSFPSSQEEWLYTGRAIALEPAALNAGWLVVVREPYGAEVYWRLYLKTRYQDGRQGMPLRELPFDLNARYSGDPIAYEEGGALMSVSPSGYWIDLTELAQRYGWERLPALTTWRTALSTSRYSILVKRDGLDWYSAMLELYPAEALYTPTPVPSPTQTPTRTPLPTRTATSAPTASPTLTPSIIQRPSQSPNPSTTP
;
A
#
# COMPACT_ATOMS: atom_id res chain seq x y z
N MET A 1 61.44 55.90 -24.24
CA MET A 1 61.90 54.59 -23.73
C MET A 1 60.67 53.89 -23.17
N GLN A 2 60.36 52.68 -23.65
CA GLN A 2 59.05 52.01 -23.54
C GLN A 2 58.46 52.01 -22.12
N PRO A 3 57.11 52.07 -22.06
CA PRO A 3 56.39 51.08 -21.27
C PRO A 3 55.12 50.52 -21.94
N SER A 4 55.01 49.20 -21.83
CA SER A 4 53.88 48.37 -21.36
C SER A 4 52.43 48.75 -21.72
N ALA A 5 51.76 47.82 -22.41
CA ALA A 5 50.31 47.80 -22.64
C ALA A 5 49.54 47.07 -21.51
N PRO A 6 48.23 47.37 -21.34
CA PRO A 6 47.28 46.41 -20.77
C PRO A 6 46.08 46.09 -21.70
N SER A 7 45.49 44.95 -21.36
CA SER A 7 44.39 44.16 -21.91
C SER A 7 43.02 44.84 -22.05
N SER A 8 42.26 44.42 -23.07
CA SER A 8 40.87 44.79 -23.34
C SER A 8 39.90 43.59 -23.31
N VAL A 9 38.74 43.81 -22.71
CA VAL A 9 37.57 42.90 -22.61
C VAL A 9 36.58 43.21 -23.74
N PRO A 10 35.89 42.22 -24.35
CA PRO A 10 34.71 42.47 -25.19
C PRO A 10 33.36 42.10 -24.52
N PRO A 11 32.23 42.64 -25.02
CA PRO A 11 30.97 42.77 -24.27
C PRO A 11 29.85 41.77 -24.65
N THR A 12 28.84 41.69 -23.78
CA THR A 12 27.54 40.99 -23.91
C THR A 12 26.63 41.50 -25.05
N PRO A 13 25.83 40.64 -25.71
CA PRO A 13 24.81 41.08 -26.66
C PRO A 13 23.40 41.20 -26.06
N GLN A 14 22.74 42.32 -26.41
CA GLN A 14 21.32 42.63 -26.18
C GLN A 14 20.42 42.06 -27.29
N LYS A 15 19.16 41.75 -26.96
CA LYS A 15 18.07 41.44 -27.91
C LYS A 15 17.61 42.70 -28.68
N PRO A 16 17.15 42.57 -29.95
CA PRO A 16 16.36 43.60 -30.60
C PRO A 16 14.90 43.16 -30.95
N PRO A 17 14.01 44.12 -31.31
CA PRO A 17 12.56 43.97 -31.23
C PRO A 17 11.83 43.83 -32.59
N ARG A 18 10.51 43.60 -32.49
CA ARG A 18 9.49 43.44 -33.54
C ARG A 18 9.07 44.79 -34.20
N ARG A 19 8.89 44.79 -35.54
CA ARG A 19 7.69 45.20 -36.37
C ARG A 19 7.92 46.06 -37.66
N TRP A 20 7.38 45.55 -38.79
CA TRP A 20 6.76 46.18 -40.02
C TRP A 20 7.72 46.63 -41.17
N LEU A 21 7.49 46.45 -42.50
CA LEU A 21 6.34 46.16 -43.39
C LEU A 21 6.74 45.55 -44.78
N LEU A 22 5.81 44.76 -45.34
CA LEU A 22 5.39 44.58 -46.75
C LEU A 22 6.37 44.55 -47.93
N ARG A 23 6.36 43.42 -48.67
CA ARG A 23 5.78 43.27 -50.03
C ARG A 23 5.89 41.80 -50.48
N GLY A 24 4.79 41.21 -50.96
CA GLY A 24 4.81 39.86 -51.54
C GLY A 24 3.55 39.01 -51.40
N VAL A 25 2.37 39.61 -51.20
CA VAL A 25 1.08 38.93 -51.38
C VAL A 25 0.67 39.10 -52.84
N LEU A 26 0.93 38.11 -53.70
CA LEU A 26 0.11 37.73 -54.87
C LEU A 26 0.81 36.60 -55.65
N LEU A 27 0.70 35.36 -55.19
CA LEU A 27 0.64 34.10 -55.98
C LEU A 27 0.95 32.92 -55.04
N THR A 28 -0.04 32.52 -54.25
CA THR A 28 -0.22 31.15 -53.72
C THR A 28 -1.55 31.13 -52.94
N LEU A 29 -2.61 31.52 -53.64
CA LEU A 29 -4.00 31.44 -53.21
C LEU A 29 -4.77 30.46 -54.11
N ILE A 30 -4.17 29.29 -54.33
CA ILE A 30 -4.83 28.08 -54.80
C ILE A 30 -4.12 26.96 -54.05
N VAL A 31 -4.74 26.42 -53.00
CA VAL A 31 -4.57 25.04 -52.45
C VAL A 31 -5.08 24.93 -51.00
N ILE A 32 -5.29 26.02 -50.25
CA ILE A 32 -5.86 25.90 -48.89
C ILE A 32 -7.08 26.79 -48.75
N GLY A 33 -8.24 26.22 -49.06
CA GLY A 33 -9.50 26.93 -49.03
C GLY A 33 -10.68 26.07 -49.46
N LEU A 34 -10.82 24.85 -48.96
CA LEU A 34 -12.14 24.25 -48.80
C LEU A 34 -12.15 23.26 -47.62
N PHE A 35 -12.79 23.74 -46.55
CA PHE A 35 -13.67 23.03 -45.63
C PHE A 35 -13.08 22.43 -44.34
N PHE A 36 -13.18 23.28 -43.31
CA PHE A 36 -13.47 22.88 -41.93
C PHE A 36 -15.00 22.85 -41.71
N LEU A 37 -15.45 21.93 -40.84
CA LEU A 37 -16.80 21.67 -40.28
C LEU A 37 -17.81 20.94 -41.21
N THR A 38 -18.30 19.74 -40.89
CA THR A 38 -19.03 19.37 -39.66
C THR A 38 -19.10 17.84 -39.38
N LEU A 39 -19.13 17.49 -38.09
CA LEU A 39 -19.81 16.36 -37.40
C LEU A 39 -19.26 14.90 -37.45
N LEU A 40 -18.77 14.49 -36.27
CA LEU A 40 -18.78 13.16 -35.59
C LEU A 40 -18.10 11.93 -36.25
N PRO A 41 -17.28 11.15 -35.51
CA PRO A 41 -16.80 9.85 -36.00
C PRO A 41 -17.89 8.78 -35.86
N PRO A 42 -18.02 7.85 -36.82
CA PRO A 42 -19.01 6.79 -36.76
C PRO A 42 -18.50 5.60 -35.92
N PHE A 43 -19.40 5.11 -35.07
CA PHE A 43 -19.48 3.73 -34.63
C PHE A 43 -19.24 2.76 -35.79
N SER A 44 -18.24 1.89 -35.70
CA SER A 44 -18.17 0.69 -36.53
C SER A 44 -18.76 -0.49 -35.75
N SER A 45 -19.89 -0.97 -36.24
CA SER A 45 -20.48 -2.24 -35.84
C SER A 45 -20.85 -3.02 -37.11
N ARG A 46 -20.75 -4.36 -37.01
CA ARG A 46 -21.41 -5.40 -37.82
C ARG A 46 -20.75 -5.76 -39.17
N LEU A 47 -20.75 -6.99 -39.67
CA LEU A 47 -21.09 -8.38 -39.25
C LEU A 47 -20.83 -9.27 -40.49
N ARG A 48 -20.45 -10.55 -40.30
CA ARG A 48 -21.06 -11.81 -40.83
C ARG A 48 -19.96 -12.90 -40.92
N GLU A 49 -20.17 -14.20 -40.72
CA GLU A 49 -21.32 -15.12 -40.65
C GLU A 49 -20.78 -16.49 -40.16
N THR A 50 -21.36 -17.22 -39.20
CA THR A 50 -22.28 -18.39 -39.32
C THR A 50 -21.94 -19.30 -38.10
N LEU A 51 -22.83 -19.99 -37.35
CA LEU A 51 -23.95 -20.86 -37.68
C LEU A 51 -24.98 -20.93 -36.52
N GLY A 52 -26.28 -20.85 -36.90
CA GLY A 52 -27.40 -21.74 -36.54
C GLY A 52 -27.78 -22.07 -35.09
N GLY A 53 -29.04 -21.76 -34.71
CA GLY A 53 -29.75 -22.47 -33.63
C GLY A 53 -30.91 -21.70 -32.97
N SER A 54 -32.11 -21.86 -33.51
CA SER A 54 -33.41 -21.26 -33.14
C SER A 54 -33.85 -21.44 -31.67
N PHE A 55 -34.65 -20.51 -31.11
CA PHE A 55 -36.00 -20.78 -30.55
C PHE A 55 -36.74 -19.48 -30.15
N LEU A 56 -38.07 -19.60 -30.09
CA LEU A 56 -39.13 -18.61 -30.33
C LEU A 56 -39.43 -17.61 -29.20
N SER A 57 -39.93 -16.45 -29.65
CA SER A 57 -40.63 -15.40 -28.92
C SER A 57 -42.06 -15.79 -28.52
N LEU A 58 -42.64 -15.08 -27.54
CA LEU A 58 -43.94 -14.40 -27.63
C LEU A 58 -44.27 -13.63 -26.33
N LEU A 59 -44.43 -12.31 -26.45
CA LEU A 59 -45.22 -11.45 -25.57
C LEU A 59 -46.58 -11.19 -26.25
N PRO A 60 -47.59 -10.72 -25.50
CA PRO A 60 -48.17 -9.45 -25.92
C PRO A 60 -48.51 -8.48 -24.77
N SER A 61 -48.47 -7.19 -25.12
CA SER A 61 -48.93 -6.02 -24.37
C SER A 61 -50.46 -5.83 -24.48
N PHE A 62 -51.10 -5.13 -23.52
CA PHE A 62 -51.93 -3.92 -23.77
C PHE A 62 -52.50 -3.26 -22.48
N ALA A 63 -52.28 -1.94 -22.41
CA ALA A 63 -52.99 -0.77 -21.84
C ALA A 63 -54.14 -0.84 -20.78
N GLN A 64 -53.94 -0.08 -19.68
CA GLN A 64 -54.57 1.20 -19.27
C GLN A 64 -56.06 1.33 -18.80
N GLN A 65 -56.20 1.83 -17.55
CA GLN A 65 -57.17 2.78 -16.95
C GLN A 65 -58.66 2.44 -16.69
N ASN A 66 -59.03 2.38 -15.39
CA ASN A 66 -59.94 3.31 -14.65
C ASN A 66 -60.76 2.60 -13.54
N SER A 67 -60.75 3.16 -12.32
CA SER A 67 -61.72 2.93 -11.21
C SER A 67 -62.91 3.90 -11.37
N PRO A 68 -64.13 3.74 -10.75
CA PRO A 68 -64.32 3.50 -9.31
C PRO A 68 -65.63 2.74 -8.90
N THR A 69 -65.81 2.54 -7.57
CA THR A 69 -67.05 2.68 -6.75
C THR A 69 -67.20 1.57 -5.69
N VAL A 70 -67.45 1.99 -4.45
CA VAL A 70 -67.58 1.22 -3.21
C VAL A 70 -69.05 1.11 -2.81
N LEU A 71 -69.49 -0.02 -2.20
CA LEU A 71 -70.36 -0.16 -1.00
C LEU A 71 -70.95 -1.60 -0.88
N PRO A 72 -71.44 -2.06 0.30
CA PRO A 72 -70.67 -2.91 1.23
C PRO A 72 -71.37 -4.26 1.53
N THR A 73 -70.69 -5.25 2.12
CA THR A 73 -71.40 -6.30 2.87
C THR A 73 -70.57 -6.88 4.02
N ASN A 74 -71.19 -6.78 5.20
CA ASN A 74 -70.89 -7.32 6.53
C ASN A 74 -70.04 -8.58 6.63
N LEU A 75 -68.99 -8.50 7.47
CA LEU A 75 -68.39 -9.63 8.16
C LEU A 75 -68.44 -9.37 9.68
N PRO A 76 -68.73 -10.40 10.50
CA PRO A 76 -68.83 -10.26 11.95
C PRO A 76 -67.46 -10.05 12.60
N ALA A 77 -67.47 -9.38 13.75
CA ALA A 77 -66.31 -9.13 14.59
C ALA A 77 -65.63 -10.44 15.01
N ILE A 78 -64.39 -10.64 14.55
CA ILE A 78 -63.47 -11.63 15.11
C ILE A 78 -62.35 -10.85 15.79
N THR A 79 -62.28 -11.02 17.10
CA THR A 79 -61.20 -10.60 17.98
C THR A 79 -59.85 -11.08 17.42
N PRO A 80 -58.83 -10.22 17.23
CA PRO A 80 -57.48 -10.72 17.03
C PRO A 80 -56.94 -11.17 18.40
N ALA A 81 -57.16 -12.45 18.72
CA ALA A 81 -56.24 -13.14 19.60
C ALA A 81 -54.88 -13.14 18.90
N SER A 82 -53.89 -12.44 19.47
CA SER A 82 -52.52 -12.46 18.98
C SER A 82 -52.04 -13.91 18.92
N PRO A 83 -51.72 -14.49 17.74
CA PRO A 83 -50.95 -15.70 17.71
C PRO A 83 -49.57 -15.33 18.24
N THR A 84 -49.24 -15.84 19.42
CA THR A 84 -47.87 -15.85 19.94
C THR A 84 -47.08 -16.75 19.00
N LEU A 85 -46.51 -16.17 17.94
CA LEU A 85 -45.40 -16.79 17.23
C LEU A 85 -44.24 -16.82 18.24
N ARG A 86 -44.13 -17.94 18.96
CA ARG A 86 -42.85 -18.33 19.56
C ARG A 86 -41.88 -18.47 18.40
N VAL A 87 -41.08 -17.44 18.18
CA VAL A 87 -39.79 -17.60 17.53
C VAL A 87 -39.01 -18.50 18.47
N ALA A 88 -38.90 -19.79 18.11
CA ALA A 88 -37.90 -20.65 18.71
C ALA A 88 -36.55 -19.92 18.54
N PRO A 89 -35.68 -19.90 19.56
CA PRO A 89 -34.38 -19.27 19.41
C PRO A 89 -33.73 -19.85 18.16
N THR A 90 -33.38 -18.99 17.21
CA THR A 90 -32.50 -19.37 16.11
C THR A 90 -31.30 -20.03 16.75
N GLU A 91 -31.16 -21.35 16.56
CA GLU A 91 -29.95 -22.04 16.96
C GLU A 91 -28.81 -21.28 16.30
N THR A 92 -27.98 -20.67 17.14
CA THR A 92 -26.68 -20.18 16.71
C THR A 92 -25.98 -21.44 16.21
N VAL A 93 -25.89 -21.59 14.89
CA VAL A 93 -24.94 -22.54 14.30
C VAL A 93 -23.59 -21.97 14.68
N GLN A 94 -23.10 -22.37 15.86
CA GLN A 94 -21.69 -22.26 16.15
C GLN A 94 -21.00 -23.03 15.02
N PRO A 95 -20.05 -22.43 14.30
CA PRO A 95 -19.16 -23.23 13.50
C PRO A 95 -18.50 -24.21 14.48
N ASN A 96 -18.95 -25.47 14.43
CA ASN A 96 -18.21 -26.55 15.03
C ASN A 96 -16.91 -26.56 14.24
N PHE A 97 -15.87 -25.95 14.80
CA PHE A 97 -14.50 -26.25 14.41
C PHE A 97 -14.26 -27.69 14.85
N GLN A 98 -14.81 -28.63 14.09
CA GLN A 98 -14.19 -29.94 14.00
C GLN A 98 -12.79 -29.62 13.54
N THR A 99 -11.82 -29.88 14.43
CA THR A 99 -10.42 -30.05 14.06
C THR A 99 -10.44 -30.81 12.75
N PRO A 100 -9.85 -30.31 11.66
CA PRO A 100 -9.89 -31.02 10.41
C PRO A 100 -9.37 -32.42 10.69
N THR A 101 -10.27 -33.42 10.63
CA THR A 101 -9.86 -34.80 10.50
C THR A 101 -8.89 -34.77 9.34
N THR A 102 -7.64 -35.11 9.64
CA THR A 102 -6.53 -35.16 8.71
C THR A 102 -7.08 -35.63 7.37
N PRO A 103 -7.02 -34.83 6.29
CA PRO A 103 -7.38 -35.34 4.98
C PRO A 103 -6.58 -36.62 4.82
N ALA A 104 -7.29 -37.73 4.57
CA ALA A 104 -6.65 -38.99 4.28
C ALA A 104 -5.55 -38.70 3.26
N LEU A 105 -4.32 -39.06 3.63
CA LEU A 105 -3.13 -38.91 2.79
C LEU A 105 -3.53 -39.21 1.35
N LEU A 106 -3.29 -38.25 0.46
CA LEU A 106 -3.25 -38.48 -0.97
C LEU A 106 -2.21 -39.57 -1.21
N SER A 107 -2.66 -40.81 -1.22
CA SER A 107 -1.82 -41.95 -1.51
C SER A 107 -1.68 -42.06 -3.02
N THR A 108 -0.42 -42.11 -3.44
CA THR A 108 0.12 -42.61 -4.71
C THR A 108 0.17 -41.64 -5.89
N GLY A 109 1.38 -41.09 -6.15
CA GLY A 109 1.84 -40.83 -7.52
C GLY A 109 2.67 -39.58 -7.75
N SER A 110 2.48 -38.51 -6.98
CA SER A 110 3.21 -37.25 -7.22
C SER A 110 4.40 -37.15 -6.27
N ALA A 111 5.59 -37.02 -6.84
CA ALA A 111 6.83 -36.82 -6.10
C ALA A 111 6.63 -35.69 -5.08
N VAL A 112 6.69 -36.04 -3.80
CA VAL A 112 6.65 -35.07 -2.72
C VAL A 112 7.89 -34.16 -2.89
N HIS A 113 7.69 -32.86 -3.05
CA HIS A 113 8.81 -31.93 -3.28
C HIS A 113 9.56 -31.70 -1.97
N GLU A 114 10.82 -32.13 -1.95
CA GLU A 114 11.67 -32.13 -0.75
C GLU A 114 12.61 -30.91 -0.64
N GLY A 115 12.49 -29.93 -1.53
CA GLY A 115 13.19 -28.64 -1.38
C GLY A 115 12.57 -27.77 -0.27
N TRP A 116 13.24 -26.66 0.02
CA TRP A 116 12.84 -25.72 1.05
C TRP A 116 12.41 -24.40 0.43
N LEU A 117 11.22 -23.93 0.80
CA LEU A 117 10.82 -22.55 0.56
C LEU A 117 11.41 -21.69 1.68
N VAL A 118 12.28 -20.76 1.33
CA VAL A 118 12.83 -19.77 2.26
C VAL A 118 11.93 -18.53 2.23
N LEU A 119 11.51 -18.04 3.39
CA LEU A 119 10.63 -16.87 3.52
C LEU A 119 11.19 -15.92 4.57
N SER A 120 10.98 -14.62 4.37
CA SER A 120 11.09 -13.63 5.44
C SER A 120 9.72 -13.49 6.12
N LEU A 121 9.60 -13.89 7.39
CA LEU A 121 8.36 -13.83 8.17
C LEU A 121 8.51 -12.92 9.38
N LEU A 122 7.42 -12.25 9.73
CA LEU A 122 7.35 -11.48 10.96
C LEU A 122 7.39 -12.42 12.16
N ASP A 123 8.31 -12.16 13.08
CA ASP A 123 8.40 -12.81 14.38
C ASP A 123 8.34 -11.72 15.46
N ARG A 124 7.16 -11.58 16.06
CA ARG A 124 6.84 -10.52 17.03
C ARG A 124 6.97 -9.13 16.40
N ASP A 125 8.14 -8.51 16.54
CA ASP A 125 8.39 -7.12 16.15
C ASP A 125 9.32 -6.99 14.96
N ASP A 126 10.08 -8.01 14.55
CA ASP A 126 11.05 -7.90 13.46
C ASP A 126 10.88 -9.07 12.47
N TYR A 127 11.29 -8.88 11.23
CA TYR A 127 11.30 -9.96 10.23
C TYR A 127 12.54 -10.84 10.37
N HIS A 128 12.36 -12.15 10.24
CA HIS A 128 13.46 -13.12 10.21
C HIS A 128 13.27 -14.14 9.10
N LEU A 129 14.36 -14.84 8.77
CA LEU A 129 14.37 -15.86 7.74
C LEU A 129 13.95 -17.21 8.32
N PHE A 130 13.02 -17.86 7.61
CA PHE A 130 12.52 -19.20 7.91
C PHE A 130 12.59 -20.07 6.66
N ALA A 131 12.67 -21.38 6.85
CA ALA A 131 12.56 -22.36 5.78
C ALA A 131 11.39 -23.30 6.04
N TYR A 132 10.57 -23.54 5.02
CA TYR A 132 9.44 -24.46 5.05
C TYR A 132 9.64 -25.60 4.07
N GLN A 133 9.43 -26.83 4.53
CA GLN A 133 9.42 -28.02 3.68
C GLN A 133 8.01 -28.59 3.58
N MET A 134 7.43 -28.58 2.38
CA MET A 134 6.07 -29.05 2.13
C MET A 134 5.90 -30.55 2.45
N ALA A 135 6.91 -31.36 2.15
CA ALA A 135 6.93 -32.81 2.33
C ALA A 135 6.65 -33.27 3.77
N THR A 136 7.35 -32.64 4.69
CA THR A 136 7.37 -32.98 6.11
C THR A 136 6.56 -32.00 6.94
N GLN A 137 6.07 -30.92 6.31
CA GLN A 137 5.46 -29.75 6.95
C GLN A 137 6.36 -29.12 8.04
N THR A 138 7.68 -29.26 7.88
CA THR A 138 8.66 -28.78 8.84
C THR A 138 8.99 -27.32 8.59
N TRP A 139 9.09 -26.55 9.67
CA TRP A 139 9.58 -25.18 9.68
C TRP A 139 10.93 -25.11 10.39
N LEU A 140 11.89 -24.38 9.82
CA LEU A 140 13.20 -24.11 10.41
C LEU A 140 13.37 -22.60 10.56
N ARG A 141 13.99 -22.15 11.65
CA ARG A 141 14.43 -20.77 11.82
C ARG A 141 15.87 -20.64 11.33
N LEU A 142 16.11 -19.73 10.38
CA LEU A 142 17.42 -19.51 9.77
C LEU A 142 18.15 -18.29 10.33
N SER A 143 17.42 -17.29 10.82
CA SER A 143 18.01 -16.11 11.45
C SER A 143 17.25 -15.69 12.71
N ASP A 144 17.93 -14.93 13.56
CA ASP A 144 17.43 -14.32 14.78
C ASP A 144 18.19 -13.03 15.10
N GLY A 145 17.78 -12.36 16.19
CA GLY A 145 18.40 -11.13 16.68
C GLY A 145 17.46 -9.93 16.60
N LYS A 146 18.02 -8.73 16.80
CA LYS A 146 17.31 -7.47 16.58
C LYS A 146 17.48 -7.05 15.12
N GLY A 147 16.41 -6.54 14.52
CA GLY A 147 16.41 -6.02 13.16
C GLY A 147 15.75 -6.96 12.17
N ASP A 148 15.31 -6.38 11.07
CA ASP A 148 14.57 -7.03 10.00
C ASP A 148 15.53 -7.72 9.02
N ASP A 149 15.29 -8.99 8.71
CA ASP A 149 15.97 -9.78 7.67
C ASP A 149 15.00 -10.05 6.51
N LEU A 150 15.22 -9.38 5.38
CA LEU A 150 14.30 -9.31 4.24
C LEU A 150 14.92 -9.88 2.96
N TYR A 151 14.06 -10.19 1.99
CA TYR A 151 14.40 -10.55 0.61
C TYR A 151 15.50 -11.63 0.49
N PRO A 152 15.26 -12.85 1.03
CA PRO A 152 16.23 -13.93 0.90
C PRO A 152 16.43 -14.33 -0.56
N ALA A 153 17.67 -14.61 -0.95
CA ALA A 153 18.06 -15.12 -2.25
C ALA A 153 19.10 -16.23 -2.10
N VAL A 154 18.76 -17.42 -2.58
CA VAL A 154 19.59 -18.62 -2.47
C VAL A 154 20.68 -18.60 -3.56
N SER A 155 21.92 -18.91 -3.21
CA SER A 155 23.01 -19.01 -4.17
C SER A 155 22.82 -20.20 -5.12
N PRO A 156 23.38 -20.17 -6.35
CA PRO A 156 23.18 -21.25 -7.33
C PRO A 156 23.72 -22.62 -6.86
N ASP A 157 24.70 -22.61 -5.95
CA ASP A 157 25.25 -23.81 -5.31
C ASP A 157 24.49 -24.23 -4.04
N GLY A 158 23.50 -23.43 -3.61
CA GLY A 158 22.67 -23.62 -2.43
C GLY A 158 23.42 -23.65 -1.09
N ARG A 159 24.63 -23.08 -1.04
CA ARG A 159 25.42 -22.98 0.20
C ARG A 159 25.21 -21.68 0.95
N TRP A 160 24.67 -20.66 0.29
CA TRP A 160 24.52 -19.32 0.83
C TRP A 160 23.10 -18.79 0.62
N ILE A 161 22.64 -17.99 1.57
CA ILE A 161 21.50 -17.10 1.38
C ILE A 161 22.00 -15.67 1.49
N ALA A 162 21.84 -14.89 0.43
CA ALA A 162 21.98 -13.44 0.50
C ALA A 162 20.65 -12.84 0.95
N PHE A 163 20.69 -11.83 1.81
CA PHE A 163 19.48 -11.16 2.30
C PHE A 163 19.82 -9.73 2.75
N THR A 164 18.78 -8.93 2.94
CA THR A 164 18.87 -7.54 3.40
C THR A 164 18.66 -7.49 4.91
N SER A 165 19.48 -6.75 5.66
CA SER A 165 19.32 -6.61 7.12
C SER A 165 19.68 -5.23 7.63
N ASN A 166 18.91 -4.73 8.61
CA ASN A 166 19.19 -3.47 9.32
C ASN A 166 19.80 -3.66 10.71
N ARG A 167 20.28 -4.86 11.03
CA ARG A 167 20.79 -5.23 12.36
C ARG A 167 21.91 -4.33 12.92
N GLU A 168 22.75 -3.75 12.04
CA GLU A 168 23.83 -2.82 12.41
C GLU A 168 23.45 -1.33 12.21
N GLY A 169 22.16 -1.03 12.05
CA GLY A 169 21.61 0.32 11.99
C GLY A 169 21.43 0.91 10.59
N TYR A 170 21.93 0.26 9.54
CA TYR A 170 21.69 0.59 8.13
C TYR A 170 21.26 -0.66 7.38
N TRP A 171 20.50 -0.48 6.29
CA TRP A 171 20.06 -1.59 5.44
C TRP A 171 21.19 -2.04 4.52
N ASP A 172 21.84 -3.12 4.94
CA ASP A 172 22.97 -3.73 4.23
C ASP A 172 22.62 -5.16 3.78
N LEU A 173 23.41 -5.66 2.84
CA LEU A 173 23.36 -7.04 2.40
C LEU A 173 24.23 -7.92 3.28
N TYR A 174 23.72 -9.10 3.61
CA TYR A 174 24.40 -10.13 4.39
C TYR A 174 24.34 -11.47 3.67
N LEU A 175 25.34 -12.32 3.95
CA LEU A 175 25.40 -13.70 3.52
C LEU A 175 25.26 -14.62 4.73
N LEU A 176 24.29 -15.53 4.69
CA LEU A 176 24.13 -16.64 5.63
C LEU A 176 24.71 -17.91 5.01
N SER A 177 25.69 -18.50 5.68
CA SER A 177 26.22 -19.83 5.37
C SER A 177 25.25 -20.90 5.83
N LEU A 178 24.75 -21.72 4.91
CA LEU A 178 23.87 -22.85 5.23
C LEU A 178 24.63 -24.07 5.77
N GLN A 179 25.97 -24.05 5.72
CA GLN A 179 26.82 -25.13 6.22
C GLN A 179 27.01 -25.04 7.74
N ASP A 180 27.24 -23.84 8.27
CA ASP A 180 27.57 -23.61 9.68
C ASP A 180 26.71 -22.54 10.36
N GLY A 181 25.72 -21.97 9.67
CA GLY A 181 24.80 -20.97 10.22
C GLY A 181 25.42 -19.59 10.45
N ARG A 182 26.63 -19.32 9.94
CA ARG A 182 27.32 -18.05 10.17
C ARG A 182 26.88 -16.95 9.22
N LEU A 183 26.89 -15.72 9.73
CA LEU A 183 26.56 -14.50 9.00
C LEU A 183 27.82 -13.71 8.62
N TYR A 184 27.82 -13.17 7.41
CA TYR A 184 28.89 -12.34 6.88
C TYR A 184 28.31 -11.06 6.26
N PRO A 185 28.71 -9.86 6.70
CA PRO A 185 28.29 -8.62 6.04
C PRO A 185 28.91 -8.55 4.63
N LEU A 186 28.12 -8.09 3.66
CA LEU A 186 28.52 -7.95 2.26
C LEU A 186 28.67 -6.49 1.85
N THR A 187 27.71 -5.65 2.23
CA THR A 187 27.78 -4.19 2.08
C THR A 187 27.96 -3.53 3.44
N GLN A 188 28.44 -2.30 3.40
CA GLN A 188 28.50 -1.42 4.55
C GLN A 188 28.39 0.01 4.01
N SER A 189 27.17 0.42 3.68
CA SER A 189 26.90 1.73 3.11
C SER A 189 25.84 2.47 3.94
N PRO A 190 25.87 3.82 3.98
CA PRO A 190 24.78 4.58 4.56
C PRO A 190 23.53 4.61 3.67
N GLN A 191 23.61 4.09 2.44
CA GLN A 191 22.46 3.95 1.56
C GLN A 191 21.71 2.66 1.88
N TYR A 192 20.47 2.56 1.42
CA TYR A 192 19.75 1.30 1.45
C TYR A 192 20.26 0.39 0.33
N ASP A 193 20.71 -0.81 0.69
CA ASP A 193 21.06 -1.89 -0.23
C ASP A 193 20.18 -3.11 0.05
N GLY A 194 19.43 -3.60 -0.96
CA GLY A 194 18.50 -4.70 -0.73
C GLY A 194 18.05 -5.52 -1.94
N ALA A 195 17.10 -6.42 -1.70
CA ALA A 195 16.54 -7.35 -2.69
C ALA A 195 17.61 -8.04 -3.58
N PRO A 196 18.56 -8.79 -2.98
CA PRO A 196 19.64 -9.41 -3.71
C PRO A 196 19.17 -10.50 -4.69
N SER A 197 19.92 -10.72 -5.76
CA SER A 197 19.76 -11.82 -6.70
C SER A 197 21.13 -12.28 -7.21
N TRP A 198 21.39 -13.57 -7.12
CA TRP A 198 22.67 -14.16 -7.54
C TRP A 198 22.80 -14.28 -9.05
N SER A 199 24.00 -14.05 -9.57
CA SER A 199 24.35 -14.53 -10.91
C SER A 199 24.45 -16.06 -10.91
N PRO A 200 24.18 -16.74 -12.05
CA PRO A 200 24.18 -18.21 -12.11
C PRO A 200 25.56 -18.85 -11.87
N ASP A 201 26.64 -18.08 -12.07
CA ASP A 201 28.01 -18.51 -11.79
C ASP A 201 28.42 -18.28 -10.32
N GLY A 202 27.57 -17.65 -9.51
CA GLY A 202 27.78 -17.39 -8.08
C GLY A 202 28.84 -16.32 -7.77
N LYS A 203 29.34 -15.59 -8.78
CA LYS A 203 30.41 -14.59 -8.60
C LYS A 203 29.89 -13.17 -8.38
N TRP A 204 28.69 -12.89 -8.84
CA TRP A 204 28.08 -11.58 -8.83
C TRP A 204 26.72 -11.61 -8.15
N LEU A 205 26.32 -10.43 -7.69
CA LEU A 205 25.02 -10.20 -7.10
C LEU A 205 24.43 -8.93 -7.69
N ALA A 206 23.23 -9.04 -8.27
CA ALA A 206 22.41 -7.89 -8.60
C ALA A 206 21.55 -7.54 -7.38
N TYR A 207 21.40 -6.27 -7.06
CA TYR A 207 20.61 -5.80 -5.93
C TYR A 207 20.08 -4.40 -6.23
N GLU A 208 19.06 -3.98 -5.50
CA GLU A 208 18.57 -2.61 -5.56
C GLU A 208 19.34 -1.76 -4.54
N SER A 209 19.72 -0.54 -4.92
CA SER A 209 20.41 0.40 -4.04
C SER A 209 19.78 1.78 -4.15
N TYR A 210 19.71 2.51 -3.04
CA TYR A 210 19.22 3.87 -3.06
C TYR A 210 20.33 4.83 -3.51
N VAL A 211 20.25 5.29 -4.76
CA VAL A 211 21.26 6.16 -5.37
C VAL A 211 20.79 7.61 -5.33
N ILE A 212 21.65 8.50 -4.85
CA ILE A 212 21.39 9.95 -4.80
C ILE A 212 22.10 10.62 -5.96
N ASP A 213 21.35 11.36 -6.78
CA ASP A 213 21.90 12.19 -7.83
C ASP A 213 22.62 13.40 -7.20
N PRO A 214 23.93 13.57 -7.46
CA PRO A 214 24.72 14.65 -6.87
C PRO A 214 24.26 16.05 -7.31
N GLN A 215 23.59 16.19 -8.45
CA GLN A 215 23.13 17.49 -8.96
C GLN A 215 21.80 17.91 -8.34
N THR A 216 20.84 16.99 -8.29
CA THR A 216 19.48 17.29 -7.80
C THR A 216 19.33 17.06 -6.30
N GLN A 217 20.25 16.30 -5.68
CA GLN A 217 20.14 15.84 -4.29
C GLN A 217 18.88 15.00 -4.03
N GLN A 218 18.25 14.49 -5.09
CA GLN A 218 17.15 13.55 -5.04
C GLN A 218 17.69 12.15 -5.30
N GLY A 219 17.04 11.13 -4.75
CA GLY A 219 17.42 9.74 -4.98
C GLY A 219 16.21 8.84 -5.15
N ASN A 220 16.47 7.70 -5.77
CA ASN A 220 15.53 6.62 -6.08
C ASN A 220 16.27 5.28 -5.96
N LEU A 221 15.51 4.18 -6.07
CA LEU A 221 16.11 2.85 -6.18
C LEU A 221 16.65 2.65 -7.59
N GLU A 222 17.86 2.09 -7.67
CA GLU A 222 18.52 1.69 -8.91
C GLU A 222 19.08 0.27 -8.77
N ILE A 223 19.23 -0.43 -9.89
CA ILE A 223 19.84 -1.76 -9.92
C ILE A 223 21.36 -1.63 -10.00
N VAL A 224 22.05 -2.29 -9.07
CA VAL A 224 23.50 -2.35 -8.97
C VAL A 224 23.95 -3.81 -8.99
N ILE A 225 25.13 -4.06 -9.58
CA ILE A 225 25.76 -5.37 -9.67
C ILE A 225 27.10 -5.32 -8.92
N ARG A 226 27.33 -6.24 -7.98
CA ARG A 226 28.55 -6.31 -7.18
C ARG A 226 29.21 -7.69 -7.24
N GLU A 227 30.53 -7.71 -7.31
CA GLU A 227 31.34 -8.92 -7.16
C GLU A 227 31.36 -9.39 -5.69
N ILE A 228 31.10 -10.67 -5.42
CA ILE A 228 30.93 -11.17 -4.03
C ILE A 228 32.28 -11.43 -3.34
N ASN A 229 33.22 -12.04 -4.06
CA ASN A 229 34.51 -12.49 -3.54
C ASN A 229 35.67 -11.95 -4.39
N PRO A 230 36.01 -10.64 -4.26
CA PRO A 230 37.13 -10.08 -4.99
C PRO A 230 38.46 -10.72 -4.54
N PRO A 231 39.49 -10.71 -5.41
CA PRO A 231 40.83 -11.19 -5.04
C PRO A 231 41.37 -10.49 -3.79
N PRO A 232 42.17 -11.18 -2.95
CA PRO A 232 42.75 -10.59 -1.74
C PRO A 232 43.48 -9.28 -2.03
N GLY A 233 43.15 -8.23 -1.27
CA GLY A 233 43.73 -6.89 -1.42
C GLY A 233 43.10 -6.03 -2.52
N GLN A 234 42.04 -6.48 -3.18
CA GLN A 234 41.26 -5.69 -4.14
C GLN A 234 39.87 -5.37 -3.58
N ALA A 235 39.35 -4.19 -3.92
CA ALA A 235 37.97 -3.84 -3.64
C ALA A 235 37.02 -4.61 -4.59
N ALA A 236 35.82 -4.92 -4.11
CA ALA A 236 34.77 -5.51 -4.95
C ALA A 236 34.44 -4.58 -6.12
N GLN A 237 34.31 -5.14 -7.31
CA GLN A 237 33.79 -4.39 -8.45
C GLN A 237 32.29 -4.13 -8.24
N VAL A 238 31.87 -2.90 -8.50
CA VAL A 238 30.47 -2.46 -8.40
C VAL A 238 30.11 -1.71 -9.68
N LEU A 239 29.02 -2.12 -10.32
CA LEU A 239 28.50 -1.51 -11.55
C LEU A 239 27.05 -1.10 -11.34
N GLN A 240 26.75 0.16 -11.57
CA GLN A 240 25.37 0.63 -11.65
C GLN A 240 24.79 0.23 -13.01
N LEU A 241 23.74 -0.60 -13.01
CA LEU A 241 23.08 -1.06 -14.23
C LEU A 241 22.14 0.02 -14.75
N THR A 242 21.29 0.56 -13.89
CA THR A 242 20.23 1.53 -14.24
C THR A 242 20.51 2.93 -13.67
N SER A 243 19.99 3.96 -14.33
CA SER A 243 20.11 5.35 -13.90
C SER A 243 18.91 6.16 -14.42
N THR A 244 17.70 5.74 -14.06
CA THR A 244 16.45 6.30 -14.61
C THR A 244 15.80 7.27 -13.62
N SER A 245 14.75 7.98 -14.05
CA SER A 245 14.04 8.91 -13.16
C SER A 245 13.03 8.24 -12.24
N GLY A 246 12.67 6.98 -12.50
CA GLY A 246 11.75 6.18 -11.68
C GLY A 246 12.54 5.17 -10.83
N ALA A 247 11.92 4.62 -9.79
CA ALA A 247 12.54 3.55 -9.01
C ALA A 247 12.67 2.27 -9.86
N ASP A 248 13.87 1.70 -9.91
CA ASP A 248 14.17 0.38 -10.44
C ASP A 248 14.52 -0.56 -9.28
N PHE A 249 13.78 -1.66 -9.12
CA PHE A 249 13.84 -2.48 -7.91
C PHE A 249 13.51 -3.97 -8.15
N ALA A 250 13.67 -4.81 -7.13
CA ALA A 250 13.45 -6.26 -7.16
C ALA A 250 14.12 -6.98 -8.36
N PRO A 251 15.45 -6.86 -8.53
CA PRO A 251 16.15 -7.54 -9.61
C PRO A 251 16.09 -9.07 -9.44
N GLN A 252 15.99 -9.79 -10.56
CA GLN A 252 16.17 -11.23 -10.65
C GLN A 252 17.04 -11.55 -11.86
N TRP A 253 18.21 -12.11 -11.59
CA TRP A 253 19.13 -12.59 -12.61
C TRP A 253 18.53 -13.82 -13.27
N SER A 254 18.54 -13.85 -14.61
CA SER A 254 18.15 -15.04 -15.35
C SER A 254 19.09 -16.19 -15.01
N PRO A 255 18.60 -17.42 -14.75
CA PRO A 255 19.44 -18.60 -14.59
C PRO A 255 20.34 -18.90 -15.80
N MET A 256 20.05 -18.32 -16.96
CA MET A 256 20.90 -18.39 -18.17
C MET A 256 22.00 -17.31 -18.22
N GLY A 257 22.03 -16.37 -17.28
CA GLY A 257 23.17 -15.50 -16.94
C GLY A 257 23.32 -14.21 -17.74
N ARG A 258 22.74 -14.10 -18.93
CA ARG A 258 22.89 -12.92 -19.82
C ARG A 258 21.82 -11.84 -19.64
N GLN A 259 20.88 -12.04 -18.72
CA GLN A 259 19.74 -11.14 -18.55
C GLN A 259 19.43 -10.90 -17.07
N ILE A 260 18.92 -9.71 -16.76
CA ILE A 260 18.36 -9.37 -15.44
C ILE A 260 16.96 -8.80 -15.67
N ALA A 261 15.96 -9.42 -15.05
CA ALA A 261 14.61 -8.87 -14.98
C ALA A 261 14.47 -8.01 -13.72
N PHE A 262 13.71 -6.94 -13.77
CA PHE A 262 13.49 -6.03 -12.65
C PHE A 262 12.18 -5.25 -12.84
N ILE A 263 11.72 -4.59 -11.78
CA ILE A 263 10.52 -3.75 -11.81
C ILE A 263 10.97 -2.29 -11.97
N SER A 264 10.33 -1.54 -12.86
CA SER A 264 10.65 -0.13 -13.12
C SER A 264 9.43 0.76 -13.08
N GLN A 265 9.59 1.96 -12.54
CA GLN A 265 8.62 3.05 -12.56
C GLN A 265 8.92 4.11 -13.63
N ARG A 266 9.84 3.83 -14.58
CA ARG A 266 10.29 4.83 -15.56
C ARG A 266 9.20 5.32 -16.52
N GLU A 267 8.14 4.54 -16.71
CA GLU A 267 6.98 4.85 -17.57
C GLU A 267 5.70 5.11 -16.76
N GLY A 268 5.80 5.30 -15.43
CA GLY A 268 4.67 5.50 -14.54
C GLY A 268 4.51 4.34 -13.56
N GLU A 269 3.44 3.55 -13.71
CA GLU A 269 3.21 2.37 -12.86
C GLU A 269 4.37 1.38 -12.92
N ASN A 270 4.38 0.46 -11.96
CA ASN A 270 5.40 -0.59 -11.91
C ASN A 270 5.25 -1.54 -13.09
N ASP A 271 6.24 -1.53 -13.98
CA ASP A 271 6.33 -2.43 -15.11
C ASP A 271 7.49 -3.42 -14.96
N LEU A 272 7.36 -4.57 -15.63
CA LEU A 272 8.40 -5.58 -15.74
C LEU A 272 9.35 -5.25 -16.90
N TRP A 273 10.62 -5.04 -16.58
CA TRP A 273 11.67 -4.78 -17.56
C TRP A 273 12.71 -5.89 -17.55
N ILE A 274 13.34 -6.11 -18.70
CA ILE A 274 14.49 -6.99 -18.84
C ILE A 274 15.68 -6.23 -19.43
N ALA A 275 16.85 -6.40 -18.83
CA ALA A 275 18.13 -5.90 -19.32
C ALA A 275 18.94 -7.03 -19.95
N ASP A 276 19.43 -6.81 -21.17
CA ASP A 276 20.42 -7.66 -21.84
C ASP A 276 21.84 -7.19 -21.47
N LEU A 277 22.60 -8.05 -20.79
CA LEU A 277 23.94 -7.72 -20.30
C LEU A 277 25.01 -7.71 -21.41
N ASP A 278 24.72 -8.26 -22.59
CA ASP A 278 25.67 -8.29 -23.72
C ASP A 278 25.65 -7.02 -24.57
N ARG A 279 24.60 -6.21 -24.45
CA ARG A 279 24.41 -4.99 -25.24
C ARG A 279 24.69 -3.77 -24.39
N MET A 280 25.42 -2.78 -24.88
CA MET A 280 25.60 -1.51 -24.16
C MET A 280 24.45 -0.54 -24.42
N ASP A 281 23.99 -0.44 -25.67
CA ASP A 281 22.86 0.37 -26.11
C ASP A 281 21.59 -0.49 -26.30
N ASP A 282 20.41 0.11 -26.16
CA ASP A 282 19.09 -0.54 -26.35
C ASP A 282 18.93 -1.88 -25.61
N ARG A 283 19.55 -2.00 -24.43
CA ARG A 283 19.55 -3.23 -23.62
C ARG A 283 18.23 -3.49 -22.88
N TYR A 284 17.36 -2.49 -22.76
CA TYR A 284 16.15 -2.56 -21.95
C TYR A 284 14.93 -2.86 -22.82
N ARG A 285 14.08 -3.78 -22.35
CA ARG A 285 12.78 -4.08 -22.96
C ARG A 285 11.68 -4.20 -21.89
N ASN A 286 10.58 -3.47 -22.08
CA ASN A 286 9.36 -3.63 -21.27
C ASN A 286 8.64 -4.92 -21.70
N LEU A 287 8.37 -5.82 -20.74
CA LEU A 287 7.69 -7.10 -20.94
C LEU A 287 6.22 -7.07 -20.50
N SER A 288 5.78 -6.02 -19.79
CA SER A 288 4.41 -5.88 -19.27
C SER A 288 3.64 -4.70 -19.86
N ALA A 289 4.14 -4.06 -20.92
CA ALA A 289 3.49 -2.90 -21.55
C ALA A 289 2.04 -3.15 -22.02
N ASP A 290 1.62 -4.41 -22.15
CA ASP A 290 0.27 -4.83 -22.49
C ASP A 290 -0.69 -4.93 -21.28
N HIS A 291 -0.18 -4.82 -20.05
CA HIS A 291 -0.98 -4.90 -18.81
C HIS A 291 -1.22 -3.49 -18.27
N SER A 292 -2.47 -3.19 -17.91
CA SER A 292 -2.85 -1.90 -17.33
C SER A 292 -2.70 -1.86 -15.81
N SER A 293 -1.77 -2.63 -15.23
CA SER A 293 -1.70 -2.80 -13.79
C SER A 293 -0.30 -3.08 -13.27
N SER A 294 -0.01 -2.45 -12.13
CA SER A 294 1.23 -2.50 -11.37
C SER A 294 1.72 -3.93 -11.06
N VAL A 295 2.93 -4.24 -11.54
CA VAL A 295 3.72 -5.43 -11.18
C VAL A 295 4.30 -5.26 -9.78
N GLN A 296 4.26 -6.30 -8.95
CA GLN A 296 4.73 -6.24 -7.55
C GLN A 296 5.90 -7.17 -7.24
N ALA A 297 5.90 -8.39 -7.80
CA ALA A 297 6.97 -9.36 -7.61
C ALA A 297 7.13 -10.24 -8.85
N LEU A 298 8.34 -10.78 -9.04
CA LEU A 298 8.69 -11.63 -10.17
C LEU A 298 9.66 -12.75 -9.74
N SER A 299 9.66 -13.85 -10.50
CA SER A 299 10.56 -15.00 -10.31
C SER A 299 10.80 -15.73 -11.62
N TRP A 300 12.06 -16.05 -11.90
CA TRP A 300 12.42 -16.96 -12.98
C TRP A 300 12.14 -18.42 -12.60
N SER A 301 11.85 -19.24 -13.60
CA SER A 301 12.02 -20.69 -13.47
C SER A 301 13.50 -21.02 -13.40
N MET A 302 13.88 -22.06 -12.64
CA MET A 302 15.29 -22.47 -12.48
C MET A 302 15.99 -22.81 -13.80
N ASP A 303 15.25 -23.22 -14.83
CA ASP A 303 15.79 -23.50 -16.16
C ASP A 303 15.89 -22.25 -17.06
N GLY A 304 15.45 -21.07 -16.58
CA GLY A 304 15.47 -19.80 -17.27
C GLY A 304 14.55 -19.69 -18.49
N LYS A 305 13.66 -20.66 -18.71
CA LYS A 305 12.75 -20.66 -19.86
C LYS A 305 11.46 -19.89 -19.61
N GLU A 306 11.09 -19.69 -18.35
CA GLU A 306 9.83 -19.07 -17.97
C GLU A 306 10.08 -17.97 -16.93
N LEU A 307 9.31 -16.89 -17.04
CA LEU A 307 9.29 -15.80 -16.07
C LEU A 307 7.87 -15.64 -15.55
N TYR A 308 7.73 -15.60 -14.23
CA TYR A 308 6.47 -15.41 -13.53
C TYR A 308 6.48 -14.05 -12.84
N TRP A 309 5.34 -13.36 -12.84
CA TRP A 309 5.14 -12.16 -12.04
C TRP A 309 3.68 -12.05 -11.63
N ASN A 310 3.39 -11.23 -10.62
CA ASN A 310 2.02 -10.88 -10.31
C ASN A 310 1.72 -9.43 -10.67
N ALA A 311 0.51 -9.21 -11.17
CA ALA A 311 -0.09 -7.91 -11.36
C ALA A 311 -1.58 -7.99 -10.98
N ALA A 312 -2.13 -6.87 -10.52
CA ALA A 312 -3.55 -6.78 -10.24
C ALA A 312 -4.35 -6.86 -11.56
N ASP A 313 -5.52 -7.47 -11.53
CA ASP A 313 -6.53 -7.30 -12.56
C ASP A 313 -7.90 -7.34 -11.90
N GLU A 314 -8.71 -6.30 -12.14
CA GLU A 314 -10.01 -6.08 -11.48
C GLU A 314 -9.97 -6.23 -9.94
N GLY A 315 -8.87 -5.79 -9.31
CA GLY A 315 -8.69 -5.86 -7.85
C GLY A 315 -8.31 -7.25 -7.32
N VAL A 316 -7.94 -8.18 -8.20
CA VAL A 316 -7.42 -9.51 -7.85
C VAL A 316 -5.98 -9.65 -8.33
N GLN A 317 -5.08 -10.09 -7.45
CA GLN A 317 -3.70 -10.39 -7.84
C GLN A 317 -3.65 -11.68 -8.66
N TRP A 318 -3.16 -11.59 -9.89
CA TRP A 318 -2.97 -12.73 -10.78
C TRP A 318 -1.50 -12.95 -11.08
N ILE A 319 -1.08 -14.21 -11.07
CA ILE A 319 0.23 -14.61 -11.54
C ILE A 319 0.16 -14.87 -13.04
N TYR A 320 1.01 -14.14 -13.77
CA TYR A 320 1.25 -14.26 -15.20
C TYR A 320 2.49 -15.10 -15.45
N ARG A 321 2.53 -15.73 -16.61
CA ARG A 321 3.67 -16.47 -17.13
C ARG A 321 4.04 -15.96 -18.51
N TRP A 322 5.33 -15.77 -18.74
CA TRP A 322 5.94 -15.48 -20.04
C TRP A 322 7.01 -16.52 -20.39
N GLU A 323 7.18 -16.77 -21.68
CA GLU A 323 8.11 -17.77 -22.19
C GLU A 323 9.30 -17.09 -22.88
N ALA A 324 10.50 -17.28 -22.33
CA ALA A 324 11.71 -16.62 -22.81
C ALA A 324 12.15 -17.07 -24.21
N ASN A 325 11.80 -18.31 -24.59
CA ASN A 325 12.07 -18.86 -25.92
C ASN A 325 11.13 -18.30 -27.01
N SER A 326 10.00 -17.69 -26.63
CA SER A 326 8.98 -17.16 -27.51
C SER A 326 8.67 -15.71 -27.11
N PRO A 327 9.65 -14.81 -27.19
CA PRO A 327 9.59 -13.51 -26.51
C PRO A 327 8.51 -12.55 -27.03
N PHE A 328 7.94 -12.85 -28.21
CA PHE A 328 6.87 -12.07 -28.83
C PHE A 328 5.47 -12.62 -28.51
N THR A 329 5.38 -13.75 -27.81
CA THR A 329 4.11 -14.30 -27.34
C THR A 329 3.70 -13.55 -26.06
N PRO A 330 2.47 -13.00 -26.00
CA PRO A 330 1.97 -12.34 -24.80
C PRO A 330 1.97 -13.29 -23.60
N SER A 331 2.07 -12.71 -22.40
CA SER A 331 1.98 -13.46 -21.17
C SER A 331 0.57 -14.03 -20.98
N ARG A 332 0.44 -15.05 -20.12
CA ARG A 332 -0.86 -15.67 -19.81
C ARG A 332 -1.09 -15.75 -18.30
N LYS A 333 -2.31 -15.50 -17.87
CA LYS A 333 -2.75 -15.75 -16.49
C LYS A 333 -2.71 -17.23 -16.16
N VAL A 334 -2.17 -17.58 -14.99
CA VAL A 334 -1.99 -18.96 -14.56
C VAL A 334 -2.85 -19.26 -13.33
N VAL A 335 -2.59 -18.55 -12.22
CA VAL A 335 -3.25 -18.75 -10.91
C VAL A 335 -3.36 -17.42 -10.17
N PRO A 336 -4.30 -17.26 -9.23
CA PRO A 336 -4.35 -16.08 -8.36
C PRO A 336 -3.24 -16.12 -7.31
N GLY A 337 -2.79 -14.94 -6.87
CA GLY A 337 -1.79 -14.75 -5.82
C GLY A 337 -0.70 -13.75 -6.18
N SER A 338 0.20 -13.51 -5.24
CA SER A 338 1.37 -12.66 -5.35
C SER A 338 2.65 -13.43 -5.02
N SER A 339 3.82 -12.82 -5.29
CA SER A 339 5.14 -13.36 -4.96
C SER A 339 5.34 -14.80 -5.46
N PRO A 340 5.26 -15.05 -6.78
CA PRO A 340 5.38 -16.40 -7.33
C PRO A 340 6.79 -16.96 -7.08
N ILE A 341 6.89 -18.21 -6.61
CA ILE A 341 8.16 -18.97 -6.53
C ILE A 341 7.94 -20.39 -7.05
N LEU A 342 8.75 -20.81 -8.01
CA LEU A 342 8.63 -22.12 -8.64
C LEU A 342 9.62 -23.13 -8.03
N SER A 343 9.18 -24.37 -7.85
CA SER A 343 10.08 -25.48 -7.51
C SER A 343 11.11 -25.75 -8.61
N ASP A 344 12.20 -26.40 -8.25
CA ASP A 344 13.34 -26.70 -9.14
C ASP A 344 12.97 -27.61 -10.32
N ASP A 345 11.94 -28.43 -10.18
CA ASP A 345 11.41 -29.26 -11.25
C ASP A 345 10.26 -28.62 -12.05
N GLY A 346 9.87 -27.39 -11.71
CA GLY A 346 8.82 -26.63 -12.40
C GLY A 346 7.39 -27.11 -12.15
N ARG A 347 7.18 -28.01 -11.18
CA ARG A 347 5.88 -28.66 -10.94
C ARG A 347 5.05 -28.02 -9.86
N VAL A 348 5.63 -27.27 -8.92
CA VAL A 348 4.88 -26.58 -7.87
C VAL A 348 5.21 -25.10 -7.89
N LEU A 349 4.16 -24.29 -7.99
CA LEU A 349 4.22 -22.84 -7.88
C LEU A 349 3.68 -22.42 -6.52
N PHE A 350 4.54 -21.89 -5.67
CA PHE A 350 4.15 -21.23 -4.42
C PHE A 350 3.74 -19.79 -4.70
N SER A 351 2.75 -19.31 -3.95
CA SER A 351 2.35 -17.91 -3.96
C SER A 351 1.73 -17.51 -2.63
N VAL A 352 1.54 -16.20 -2.45
CA VAL A 352 0.84 -15.63 -1.30
C VAL A 352 -0.52 -15.15 -1.75
N LEU A 353 -1.56 -15.49 -1.00
CA LEU A 353 -2.88 -14.89 -1.11
C LEU A 353 -2.98 -13.78 -0.08
N LEU A 354 -3.07 -12.53 -0.55
CA LEU A 354 -3.24 -11.36 0.30
C LEU A 354 -4.72 -11.00 0.43
N THR A 355 -5.14 -10.73 1.66
CA THR A 355 -6.41 -10.07 2.00
C THR A 355 -6.08 -8.73 2.66
N PRO A 356 -7.07 -7.84 2.90
CA PRO A 356 -6.79 -6.54 3.50
C PRO A 356 -6.08 -6.56 4.86
N HIS A 357 -6.17 -7.69 5.59
CA HIS A 357 -5.67 -7.86 6.97
C HIS A 357 -4.99 -9.22 7.21
N SER A 358 -4.72 -10.03 6.19
CA SER A 358 -4.11 -11.35 6.36
C SER A 358 -3.34 -11.80 5.12
N ALA A 359 -2.36 -12.67 5.33
CA ALA A 359 -1.59 -13.31 4.26
C ALA A 359 -1.64 -14.83 4.42
N TYR A 360 -1.83 -15.54 3.33
CA TYR A 360 -1.86 -17.01 3.31
C TYR A 360 -0.84 -17.54 2.31
N LEU A 361 0.01 -18.47 2.74
CA LEU A 361 0.84 -19.25 1.84
C LEU A 361 -0.01 -20.33 1.17
N GLN A 362 0.08 -20.39 -0.16
CA GLN A 362 -0.58 -21.40 -0.98
C GLN A 362 0.41 -21.98 -2.00
N ALA A 363 0.04 -23.12 -2.58
CA ALA A 363 0.80 -23.72 -3.66
C ALA A 363 -0.14 -24.34 -4.69
N PHE A 364 0.34 -24.45 -5.93
CA PHE A 364 -0.38 -25.05 -7.05
C PHE A 364 0.52 -26.05 -7.75
N SER A 365 0.02 -27.26 -8.00
CA SER A 365 0.67 -28.21 -8.90
C SER A 365 0.43 -27.81 -10.35
N LEU A 366 1.48 -27.75 -11.16
CA LEU A 366 1.42 -27.48 -12.59
C LEU A 366 1.67 -28.79 -13.38
N PRO A 367 0.92 -29.03 -14.48
CA PRO A 367 -0.02 -28.13 -15.14
C PRO A 367 -1.46 -28.20 -14.61
N ASP A 368 -1.78 -29.15 -13.72
CA ASP A 368 -3.16 -29.50 -13.34
C ASP A 368 -3.88 -28.43 -12.49
N ARG A 369 -3.13 -27.45 -11.96
CA ARG A 369 -3.59 -26.35 -11.10
C ARG A 369 -4.36 -26.81 -9.86
N THR A 370 -4.01 -27.99 -9.35
CA THR A 370 -4.56 -28.53 -8.10
C THR A 370 -3.81 -27.98 -6.90
N TYR A 371 -4.47 -27.93 -5.74
CA TYR A 371 -3.84 -27.52 -4.48
C TYR A 371 -3.13 -28.74 -3.85
N PRO A 372 -1.79 -28.77 -3.78
CA PRO A 372 -1.05 -29.87 -3.18
C PRO A 372 -0.93 -29.72 -1.65
N MET A 373 -1.32 -28.57 -1.09
CA MET A 373 -1.30 -28.28 0.34
C MET A 373 -2.48 -27.38 0.73
N PRO A 374 -2.93 -27.41 2.00
CA PRO A 374 -3.88 -26.43 2.53
C PRO A 374 -3.27 -25.02 2.56
N LEU A 375 -4.13 -24.01 2.63
CA LEU A 375 -3.72 -22.62 2.90
C LEU A 375 -3.10 -22.53 4.29
N ILE A 376 -1.91 -21.95 4.40
CA ILE A 376 -1.23 -21.71 5.69
C ILE A 376 -1.33 -20.21 5.99
N LEU A 377 -2.00 -19.85 7.08
CA LEU A 377 -2.02 -18.48 7.58
C LEU A 377 -0.60 -18.07 8.02
N LEU A 378 -0.12 -16.93 7.55
CA LEU A 378 1.17 -16.36 7.91
C LEU A 378 1.01 -15.24 8.97
N PRO A 379 2.04 -14.97 9.79
CA PRO A 379 2.02 -13.87 10.77
C PRO A 379 1.76 -12.48 10.16
N ALA A 380 2.27 -12.26 8.94
CA ALA A 380 2.09 -11.06 8.14
C ALA A 380 2.41 -11.37 6.66
N GLU A 381 2.27 -10.38 5.78
CA GLU A 381 2.82 -10.45 4.43
C GLU A 381 4.33 -10.75 4.48
N PRO A 382 4.83 -11.80 3.80
CA PRO A 382 6.26 -12.13 3.80
C PRO A 382 7.04 -11.12 2.95
N LYS A 383 8.19 -10.68 3.44
CA LYS A 383 9.04 -9.68 2.75
C LYS A 383 10.07 -10.35 1.84
N GLY A 384 9.57 -11.21 0.96
CA GLY A 384 10.38 -11.97 -0.01
C GLY A 384 10.40 -13.46 0.28
N MET A 385 10.60 -14.24 -0.79
CA MET A 385 10.66 -15.68 -0.78
C MET A 385 11.68 -16.17 -1.80
N ALA A 386 12.29 -17.33 -1.54
CA ALA A 386 13.21 -18.00 -2.46
C ALA A 386 13.09 -19.52 -2.35
N TRP A 387 13.54 -20.23 -3.39
CA TRP A 387 13.57 -21.70 -3.41
C TRP A 387 14.99 -22.23 -3.19
N LEU A 388 15.14 -23.18 -2.28
CA LEU A 388 16.35 -23.96 -2.09
C LEU A 388 16.11 -25.44 -2.50
N PRO A 389 16.75 -25.91 -3.59
CA PRO A 389 16.58 -27.28 -4.09
C PRO A 389 17.01 -28.38 -3.12
N LYS A 390 16.34 -29.54 -3.17
CA LYS A 390 16.67 -30.73 -2.35
C LYS A 390 18.14 -31.10 -2.45
N GLY A 391 18.69 -31.16 -3.67
CA GLY A 391 20.07 -31.57 -3.93
C GLY A 391 21.13 -30.72 -3.21
N GLN A 392 20.75 -29.54 -2.73
CA GLN A 392 21.60 -28.58 -2.04
C GLN A 392 21.22 -28.39 -0.56
N SER A 393 20.19 -29.11 -0.08
CA SER A 393 19.59 -28.93 1.25
C SER A 393 20.12 -29.87 2.34
N GLY A 394 20.97 -30.85 2.00
CA GLY A 394 21.32 -31.98 2.87
C GLY A 394 21.99 -31.64 4.20
N GLN A 395 22.38 -30.38 4.43
CA GLN A 395 23.02 -29.90 5.67
C GLN A 395 22.14 -28.95 6.49
N LEU A 396 20.99 -28.52 5.98
CA LEU A 396 20.17 -27.49 6.62
C LEU A 396 19.62 -27.95 7.99
N LEU A 397 19.20 -29.22 8.07
CA LEU A 397 18.66 -29.81 9.30
C LEU A 397 19.70 -29.95 10.42
N SER A 398 21.00 -30.00 10.09
CA SER A 398 22.06 -30.05 11.11
C SER A 398 22.47 -28.69 11.63
N ALA A 399 22.29 -27.62 10.83
CA ALA A 399 22.71 -26.28 11.18
C ALA A 399 21.62 -25.47 11.92
N PHE A 400 20.34 -25.79 11.71
CA PHE A 400 19.21 -24.99 12.18
C PHE A 400 18.19 -25.79 13.00
N GLN A 401 17.51 -25.11 13.91
CA GLN A 401 16.53 -25.73 14.81
C GLN A 401 15.12 -25.72 14.19
N PRO A 402 14.36 -26.83 14.32
CA PRO A 402 12.96 -26.87 13.94
C PRO A 402 12.09 -26.04 14.87
N LEU A 403 11.14 -25.33 14.27
CA LEU A 403 10.07 -24.65 14.99
C LEU A 403 9.01 -25.67 15.41
N SER A 404 8.53 -25.53 16.65
CA SER A 404 7.46 -26.39 17.17
C SER A 404 6.11 -26.10 16.50
N ASN A 405 5.80 -24.83 16.24
CA ASN A 405 4.66 -24.38 15.46
C ASN A 405 4.89 -22.94 14.92
N LEU A 406 4.05 -22.52 13.98
CA LEU A 406 4.03 -21.12 13.49
C LEU A 406 3.31 -20.16 14.43
N GLU A 407 2.40 -20.66 15.28
CA GLU A 407 1.55 -19.82 16.15
C GLU A 407 2.39 -18.90 17.05
N GLY A 408 3.55 -19.35 17.50
CA GLY A 408 4.46 -18.54 18.32
C GLY A 408 5.08 -17.32 17.62
N LEU A 409 4.98 -17.23 16.28
CA LEU A 409 5.50 -16.10 15.49
C LEU A 409 4.48 -14.97 15.33
N PHE A 410 3.18 -15.27 15.51
CA PHE A 410 2.14 -14.28 15.32
C PHE A 410 2.36 -13.13 16.31
N PRO A 411 2.20 -11.86 15.85
CA PRO A 411 2.20 -10.73 16.74
C PRO A 411 1.21 -10.98 17.88
N LEU A 412 1.55 -10.55 19.09
CA LEU A 412 0.72 -10.79 20.28
C LEU A 412 -0.74 -10.39 19.99
N GLN A 413 -1.58 -11.38 19.69
CA GLN A 413 -3.00 -11.25 19.97
C GLN A 413 -3.06 -11.17 21.49
N GLU A 414 -3.35 -9.99 22.03
CA GLU A 414 -3.63 -9.83 23.46
C GLU A 414 -4.49 -11.02 23.89
N ALA A 415 -3.93 -11.86 24.77
CA ALA A 415 -4.50 -13.14 25.13
C ALA A 415 -6.00 -12.96 25.38
N SER A 416 -6.81 -13.76 24.68
CA SER A 416 -8.27 -13.72 24.72
C SER A 416 -8.75 -13.35 26.13
N ARG A 417 -9.23 -12.11 26.30
CA ARG A 417 -9.74 -11.64 27.59
C ARG A 417 -10.99 -12.44 27.92
N SER A 418 -10.78 -13.52 28.65
CA SER A 418 -11.82 -14.34 29.28
C SER A 418 -12.24 -13.78 30.64
N GLN A 419 -11.92 -12.51 30.92
CA GLN A 419 -12.56 -11.74 31.99
C GLN A 419 -13.25 -10.53 31.38
N LYS A 420 -14.58 -10.60 31.24
CA LYS A 420 -15.40 -9.41 31.02
C LYS A 420 -14.97 -8.36 32.03
N SER A 421 -14.50 -7.21 31.55
CA SER A 421 -14.10 -6.11 32.41
C SER A 421 -15.23 -5.78 33.39
N GLN A 422 -14.94 -5.85 34.69
CA GLN A 422 -15.85 -5.47 35.77
C GLN A 422 -16.00 -3.95 35.87
N THR A 423 -15.25 -3.18 35.09
CA THR A 423 -15.35 -1.72 35.02
C THR A 423 -16.75 -1.32 34.58
N PRO A 424 -17.47 -0.48 35.35
CA PRO A 424 -18.76 0.07 34.95
C PRO A 424 -18.66 0.78 33.60
N LEU A 425 -19.67 0.66 32.73
CA LEU A 425 -19.69 1.25 31.37
C LEU A 425 -19.14 2.68 31.31
N ARG A 426 -19.55 3.53 32.27
CA ARG A 426 -19.15 4.96 32.34
C ARG A 426 -17.66 5.20 32.62
N GLN A 427 -16.90 4.19 33.03
CA GLN A 427 -15.48 4.29 33.43
C GLN A 427 -14.54 3.54 32.48
N ARG A 428 -15.07 2.95 31.41
CA ARG A 428 -14.30 2.17 30.44
C ARG A 428 -13.50 3.05 29.47
N LEU A 429 -13.87 4.32 29.31
CA LEU A 429 -13.04 5.29 28.61
C LEU A 429 -11.91 5.76 29.54
N LYS A 430 -10.66 5.61 29.10
CA LYS A 430 -9.47 6.09 29.79
C LYS A 430 -8.86 7.27 29.02
N PRO A 431 -8.41 8.33 29.73
CA PRO A 431 -7.69 9.42 29.10
C PRO A 431 -6.31 8.95 28.61
N LEU A 432 -5.88 9.44 27.45
CA LEU A 432 -4.55 9.22 26.91
C LEU A 432 -3.60 10.32 27.41
N ALA A 433 -2.55 9.93 28.11
CA ALA A 433 -1.53 10.86 28.57
C ALA A 433 -0.66 11.36 27.41
N SER A 434 -0.31 12.65 27.43
CA SER A 434 0.60 13.26 26.46
C SER A 434 0.15 13.12 24.99
N ILE A 435 -1.17 13.17 24.75
CA ILE A 435 -1.80 13.17 23.42
C ILE A 435 -2.57 14.48 23.22
N GLN A 436 -2.34 15.14 22.09
CA GLN A 436 -3.09 16.31 21.64
C GLN A 436 -4.24 15.85 20.73
N ALA A 437 -5.46 15.84 21.27
CA ALA A 437 -6.68 15.60 20.50
C ALA A 437 -7.86 16.32 21.18
N PRO A 438 -8.96 16.62 20.46
CA PRO A 438 -10.15 17.23 21.05
C PRO A 438 -10.75 16.40 22.20
N LEU A 439 -10.76 15.08 22.04
CA LEU A 439 -11.22 14.11 23.03
C LEU A 439 -10.23 12.93 23.05
N PRO A 440 -9.15 13.00 23.84
CA PRO A 440 -8.09 12.00 23.88
C PRO A 440 -8.47 10.85 24.82
N TYR A 441 -9.55 10.13 24.50
CA TYR A 441 -10.02 8.99 25.29
C TYR A 441 -10.05 7.75 24.40
N LEU A 442 -9.69 6.60 24.96
CA LEU A 442 -9.88 5.29 24.32
C LEU A 442 -10.52 4.31 25.29
N HIS A 443 -11.15 3.27 24.74
CA HIS A 443 -11.63 2.14 25.51
C HIS A 443 -10.45 1.46 26.23
N GLU A 444 -10.63 1.10 27.49
CA GLU A 444 -9.55 0.58 28.35
C GLU A 444 -8.83 -0.64 27.78
N ASP A 445 -9.54 -1.45 27.00
CA ASP A 445 -8.97 -2.63 26.35
C ASP A 445 -7.97 -2.31 25.23
N VAL A 446 -8.05 -1.13 24.60
CA VAL A 446 -7.20 -0.79 23.45
C VAL A 446 -6.07 0.20 23.80
N VAL A 447 -6.02 0.68 25.04
CA VAL A 447 -5.03 1.68 25.48
C VAL A 447 -3.61 1.13 25.40
N GLU A 448 -3.40 -0.11 25.82
CA GLU A 448 -2.08 -0.77 25.80
C GLU A 448 -1.59 -0.94 24.37
N ALA A 449 -2.42 -1.52 23.49
CA ALA A 449 -2.13 -1.63 22.06
C ALA A 449 -1.83 -0.27 21.39
N PHE A 450 -2.55 0.81 21.75
CA PHE A 450 -2.24 2.15 21.25
C PHE A 450 -0.86 2.65 21.71
N GLN A 451 -0.52 2.45 22.98
CA GLN A 451 0.78 2.85 23.53
C GLN A 451 1.94 2.05 22.92
N ALA A 452 1.74 0.76 22.68
CA ALA A 452 2.70 -0.10 21.99
C ALA A 452 2.93 0.38 20.55
N LEU A 453 1.85 0.62 19.78
CA LEU A 453 1.94 1.18 18.42
C LEU A 453 2.66 2.53 18.41
N ARG A 454 2.32 3.45 19.32
CA ARG A 454 2.98 4.76 19.44
C ARG A 454 4.48 4.62 19.68
N SER A 455 4.87 3.76 20.62
CA SER A 455 6.29 3.51 20.93
C SER A 455 7.04 2.95 19.72
N ALA A 456 6.43 2.03 18.99
CA ALA A 456 7.01 1.44 17.79
C ALA A 456 7.15 2.44 16.63
N VAL A 457 6.15 3.32 16.46
CA VAL A 457 6.22 4.43 15.48
C VAL A 457 7.35 5.39 15.85
N GLU A 458 7.49 5.75 17.13
CA GLU A 458 8.56 6.64 17.59
C GLU A 458 9.95 6.03 17.35
N GLU A 459 10.15 4.74 17.65
CA GLU A 459 11.42 4.05 17.43
C GLU A 459 11.77 3.98 15.92
N ARG A 460 10.82 3.55 15.08
CA ARG A 460 11.08 3.30 13.66
C ARG A 460 11.07 4.55 12.79
N ALA A 461 10.16 5.49 13.05
CA ALA A 461 10.12 6.76 12.32
C ALA A 461 11.09 7.80 12.89
N GLY A 462 11.51 7.69 14.16
CA GLY A 462 12.35 8.68 14.85
C GLY A 462 11.59 9.89 15.38
N TRP A 463 10.26 9.90 15.29
CA TRP A 463 9.38 10.94 15.81
C TRP A 463 7.97 10.41 16.09
N ASP A 464 7.31 11.03 17.06
CA ASP A 464 5.99 10.61 17.52
C ASP A 464 4.87 11.32 16.73
N MET A 465 4.51 10.74 15.58
CA MET A 465 3.35 11.18 14.78
C MET A 465 2.03 11.02 15.54
N LEU A 466 1.91 9.99 16.38
CA LEU A 466 0.67 9.68 17.10
C LEU A 466 0.45 10.56 18.34
N SER A 467 1.40 11.42 18.70
CA SER A 467 1.26 12.46 19.73
C SER A 467 0.12 13.43 19.44
N ARG A 468 -0.28 13.59 18.17
CA ARG A 468 -1.39 14.43 17.74
C ARG A 468 -2.36 13.62 16.89
N LEU A 469 -3.62 13.64 17.28
CA LEU A 469 -4.70 12.95 16.57
C LEU A 469 -5.79 13.95 16.23
N GLU A 470 -6.43 13.75 15.09
CA GLU A 470 -7.64 14.50 14.74
C GLU A 470 -8.73 14.20 15.76
N ASN A 471 -8.94 12.90 16.05
CA ASN A 471 -9.85 12.40 17.08
C ASN A 471 -9.37 11.04 17.61
N ALA A 472 -9.58 10.77 18.90
CA ALA A 472 -9.49 9.42 19.47
C ALA A 472 -10.86 8.90 19.92
N TYR A 473 -11.81 9.80 20.16
CA TYR A 473 -13.17 9.46 20.56
C TYR A 473 -14.17 10.52 20.13
N LEU A 474 -15.37 10.09 19.73
CA LEU A 474 -16.53 10.95 19.50
C LEU A 474 -17.67 10.53 20.44
N PRO A 475 -18.40 11.46 21.06
CA PRO A 475 -19.63 11.14 21.77
C PRO A 475 -20.83 11.12 20.81
N LEU A 476 -21.86 10.33 21.11
CA LEU A 476 -23.11 10.26 20.32
C LEU A 476 -23.81 11.62 20.08
N SER A 477 -23.51 12.64 20.91
CA SER A 477 -24.03 13.99 20.74
C SER A 477 -23.34 14.79 19.63
N LYS A 478 -22.21 14.30 19.08
CA LYS A 478 -21.52 14.94 17.96
C LYS A 478 -21.83 14.19 16.66
N PRO A 479 -22.25 14.89 15.60
CA PRO A 479 -22.48 14.26 14.31
C PRO A 479 -21.15 13.73 13.76
N SER A 480 -21.19 12.51 13.21
CA SER A 480 -20.13 11.95 12.39
C SER A 480 -20.22 12.52 10.97
N PHE A 481 -19.34 12.03 10.10
CA PHE A 481 -19.40 12.35 8.67
C PHE A 481 -20.76 11.98 8.07
N PRO A 482 -21.32 12.82 7.18
CA PRO A 482 -22.52 12.45 6.44
C PRO A 482 -22.27 11.13 5.71
N SER A 483 -23.23 10.20 5.78
CA SER A 483 -23.21 8.82 5.21
C SER A 483 -22.45 7.72 5.96
N SER A 484 -21.75 8.00 7.07
CA SER A 484 -21.12 6.95 7.91
C SER A 484 -22.12 6.43 8.97
N GLN A 485 -22.72 5.26 8.75
CA GLN A 485 -23.62 4.63 9.74
C GLN A 485 -22.85 3.97 10.89
N GLU A 486 -21.66 3.42 10.61
CA GLU A 486 -20.82 2.71 11.57
C GLU A 486 -19.50 3.46 11.77
N GLU A 487 -19.54 4.51 12.59
CA GLU A 487 -18.37 5.29 12.94
C GLU A 487 -17.70 4.71 14.19
N TRP A 488 -16.51 4.15 14.03
CA TRP A 488 -15.80 3.44 15.09
C TRP A 488 -15.23 4.38 16.16
N LEU A 489 -15.04 5.67 15.87
CA LEU A 489 -14.66 6.66 16.88
C LEU A 489 -15.68 6.75 18.04
N TYR A 490 -16.95 6.38 17.83
CA TYR A 490 -17.94 6.33 18.90
C TYR A 490 -17.65 5.23 19.93
N THR A 491 -17.00 4.15 19.53
CA THR A 491 -16.71 2.97 20.38
C THR A 491 -15.51 3.17 21.30
N GLY A 492 -14.72 4.23 21.09
CA GLY A 492 -13.41 4.40 21.75
C GLY A 492 -12.36 3.38 21.31
N ARG A 493 -12.61 2.60 20.24
CA ARG A 493 -11.69 1.59 19.67
C ARG A 493 -11.12 2.02 18.32
N ALA A 494 -11.09 3.33 18.04
CA ALA A 494 -10.52 3.88 16.81
C ALA A 494 -9.70 5.14 17.08
N ILE A 495 -8.75 5.40 16.20
CA ILE A 495 -7.98 6.64 16.17
C ILE A 495 -8.06 7.24 14.76
N ALA A 496 -8.18 8.56 14.69
CA ALA A 496 -8.12 9.33 13.46
C ALA A 496 -6.81 10.12 13.43
N LEU A 497 -5.96 9.81 12.44
CA LEU A 497 -4.69 10.47 12.20
C LEU A 497 -4.90 11.91 11.75
N GLU A 498 -3.97 12.80 12.15
CA GLU A 498 -4.00 14.21 11.77
C GLU A 498 -3.83 14.40 10.24
N PRO A 499 -4.82 14.97 9.52
CA PRO A 499 -4.74 15.16 8.07
C PRO A 499 -3.61 16.09 7.61
N ALA A 500 -3.12 16.95 8.50
CA ALA A 500 -2.01 17.85 8.21
C ALA A 500 -0.73 17.11 7.79
N ALA A 501 -0.51 15.87 8.25
CA ALA A 501 0.66 15.09 7.84
C ALA A 501 0.60 14.66 6.37
N LEU A 502 -0.59 14.34 5.85
CA LEU A 502 -0.77 14.09 4.42
C LEU A 502 -0.46 15.35 3.61
N ASN A 503 -1.02 16.49 4.04
CA ASN A 503 -0.83 17.78 3.36
C ASN A 503 0.62 18.29 3.41
N ALA A 504 1.36 17.94 4.46
CA ALA A 504 2.77 18.28 4.61
C ALA A 504 3.72 17.31 3.87
N GLY A 505 3.20 16.23 3.27
CA GLY A 505 4.02 15.20 2.63
C GLY A 505 4.82 14.35 3.63
N TRP A 506 4.39 14.29 4.89
CA TRP A 506 4.97 13.40 5.92
C TRP A 506 4.27 12.05 5.96
N LEU A 507 3.04 11.99 5.45
CA LEU A 507 2.27 10.78 5.25
C LEU A 507 1.92 10.70 3.78
N VAL A 508 2.05 9.54 3.17
CA VAL A 508 1.53 9.27 1.83
C VAL A 508 0.67 8.02 1.86
N VAL A 509 -0.24 7.90 0.90
CA VAL A 509 -1.18 6.78 0.82
C VAL A 509 -1.00 6.05 -0.50
N VAL A 510 -1.08 4.73 -0.47
CA VAL A 510 -1.12 3.86 -1.65
C VAL A 510 -2.50 3.21 -1.71
N ARG A 511 -3.07 3.18 -2.92
CA ARG A 511 -4.40 2.63 -3.18
C ARG A 511 -4.31 1.12 -3.36
N GLU A 512 -4.98 0.35 -2.50
CA GLU A 512 -5.06 -1.10 -2.60
C GLU A 512 -6.49 -1.56 -2.90
N PRO A 513 -6.80 -1.93 -4.16
CA PRO A 513 -8.08 -2.49 -4.52
C PRO A 513 -8.17 -3.97 -4.10
N TYR A 514 -9.23 -4.33 -3.39
CA TYR A 514 -9.60 -5.71 -3.06
C TYR A 514 -11.02 -5.97 -3.55
N GLY A 515 -11.13 -6.49 -4.78
CA GLY A 515 -12.42 -6.58 -5.49
C GLY A 515 -13.08 -5.21 -5.66
N ALA A 516 -14.29 -5.04 -5.12
CA ALA A 516 -15.02 -3.77 -5.18
C ALA A 516 -14.66 -2.77 -4.07
N GLU A 517 -13.90 -3.22 -3.05
CA GLU A 517 -13.48 -2.37 -1.93
C GLU A 517 -12.11 -1.75 -2.22
N VAL A 518 -11.93 -0.53 -1.72
CA VAL A 518 -10.63 0.17 -1.77
C VAL A 518 -10.16 0.35 -0.35
N TYR A 519 -8.94 -0.11 -0.08
CA TYR A 519 -8.24 0.18 1.15
C TYR A 519 -7.05 1.10 0.86
N TRP A 520 -6.57 1.78 1.90
CA TRP A 520 -5.40 2.64 1.81
C TRP A 520 -4.27 2.03 2.64
N ARG A 521 -3.09 1.89 2.03
CA ARG A 521 -1.85 1.61 2.74
C ARG A 521 -1.15 2.92 3.02
N LEU A 522 -0.65 3.07 4.24
CA LEU A 522 -0.13 4.34 4.77
C LEU A 522 1.38 4.23 4.97
N TYR A 523 2.11 5.16 4.40
CA TYR A 523 3.56 5.25 4.55
C TYR A 523 3.94 6.57 5.24
N LEU A 524 4.69 6.46 6.33
CA LEU A 524 5.12 7.60 7.12
C LEU A 524 6.60 7.91 6.87
N LYS A 525 6.90 9.17 6.57
CA LYS A 525 8.26 9.65 6.34
C LYS A 525 9.07 9.60 7.63
N THR A 526 10.27 9.04 7.56
CA THR A 526 11.16 8.96 8.72
C THR A 526 11.81 10.32 9.00
N ARG A 527 12.21 10.54 10.25
CA ARG A 527 12.92 11.74 10.68
C ARG A 527 14.31 11.81 10.03
N TYR A 528 15.01 10.68 10.03
CA TYR A 528 16.33 10.57 9.43
C TYR A 528 16.23 9.94 8.05
N GLN A 529 16.59 10.74 7.03
CA GLN A 529 16.57 10.35 5.62
C GLN A 529 17.96 9.89 5.15
N ASP A 530 18.77 9.40 6.08
CA ASP A 530 20.17 9.02 5.89
C ASP A 530 20.36 7.49 5.79
N GLY A 531 19.28 6.72 5.60
CA GLY A 531 19.30 5.26 5.49
C GLY A 531 19.19 4.48 6.80
N ARG A 532 19.22 5.16 7.95
CA ARG A 532 19.11 4.49 9.27
C ARG A 532 17.71 4.04 9.64
N GLN A 533 16.69 4.57 8.97
CA GLN A 533 15.30 4.39 9.32
C GLN A 533 14.46 4.22 8.08
N GLY A 534 13.50 3.30 8.12
CA GLY A 534 12.58 3.04 7.01
C GLY A 534 13.30 2.60 5.73
N MET A 535 12.57 2.53 4.63
CA MET A 535 13.05 2.08 3.33
C MET A 535 12.53 3.00 2.23
N PRO A 536 13.19 3.05 1.06
CA PRO A 536 12.63 3.72 -0.11
C PRO A 536 11.31 3.08 -0.56
N LEU A 537 10.40 3.89 -1.09
CA LEU A 537 9.10 3.41 -1.60
C LEU A 537 9.27 2.66 -2.93
N ARG A 538 8.52 1.57 -3.07
CA ARG A 538 8.41 0.76 -4.31
C ARG A 538 7.04 0.87 -4.99
N GLU A 539 6.12 1.58 -4.35
CA GLU A 539 4.76 1.78 -4.84
C GLU A 539 4.52 3.27 -5.05
N LEU A 540 3.81 3.61 -6.13
CA LEU A 540 3.44 4.99 -6.40
C LEU A 540 2.29 5.41 -5.46
N PRO A 541 2.48 6.49 -4.68
CA PRO A 541 1.39 7.00 -3.88
C PRO A 541 0.26 7.59 -4.73
N PHE A 542 -0.94 7.58 -4.17
CA PHE A 542 -2.13 8.19 -4.74
C PHE A 542 -2.38 9.53 -4.03
N ASP A 543 -2.26 10.63 -4.76
CA ASP A 543 -2.54 11.97 -4.25
C ASP A 543 -4.05 12.20 -4.18
N LEU A 544 -4.60 11.99 -2.98
CA LEU A 544 -6.00 12.28 -2.67
C LEU A 544 -6.36 13.76 -2.84
N ASN A 545 -5.41 14.69 -2.71
CA ASN A 545 -5.65 16.13 -2.84
C ASN A 545 -5.68 16.58 -4.30
N ALA A 546 -5.19 15.77 -5.24
CA ALA A 546 -5.24 16.08 -6.67
C ALA A 546 -6.68 16.32 -7.18
N ARG A 547 -7.70 15.82 -6.48
CA ARG A 547 -9.13 16.12 -6.74
C ARG A 547 -9.47 17.62 -6.71
N TYR A 548 -8.64 18.43 -6.03
CA TYR A 548 -8.81 19.88 -5.91
C TYR A 548 -7.98 20.68 -6.93
N SER A 549 -7.27 20.01 -7.83
CA SER A 549 -6.39 20.64 -8.83
C SER A 549 -7.15 21.34 -9.97
N GLY A 550 -8.42 21.00 -10.18
CA GLY A 550 -9.20 21.43 -11.34
C GLY A 550 -9.07 20.51 -12.56
N ASP A 551 -8.28 19.44 -12.49
CA ASP A 551 -8.27 18.37 -13.49
C ASP A 551 -9.54 17.51 -13.37
N PRO A 552 -10.38 17.42 -14.42
CA PRO A 552 -11.58 16.58 -14.42
C PRO A 552 -11.28 15.10 -14.14
N ILE A 553 -10.17 14.56 -14.64
CA ILE A 553 -9.83 13.14 -14.47
C ILE A 553 -9.50 12.88 -12.99
N ALA A 554 -8.66 13.72 -12.39
CA ALA A 554 -8.35 13.63 -10.97
C ALA A 554 -9.60 13.81 -10.08
N TYR A 555 -10.55 14.65 -10.49
CA TYR A 555 -11.81 14.81 -9.76
C TYR A 555 -12.68 13.53 -9.83
N GLU A 556 -12.84 12.95 -11.02
CA GLU A 556 -13.62 11.73 -11.25
C GLU A 556 -13.03 10.52 -10.53
N GLU A 557 -11.69 10.39 -10.53
CA GLU A 557 -10.97 9.30 -9.86
C GLU A 557 -10.78 9.52 -8.35
N GLY A 558 -11.16 10.68 -7.80
CA GLY A 558 -11.00 11.00 -6.38
C GLY A 558 -9.56 11.32 -5.96
N GLY A 559 -8.71 11.70 -6.91
CA GLY A 559 -7.29 11.92 -6.75
C GLY A 559 -6.56 11.47 -8.02
N ALA A 560 -5.24 11.46 -7.96
CA ALA A 560 -4.41 11.03 -9.07
C ALA A 560 -3.23 10.21 -8.55
N LEU A 561 -2.78 9.23 -9.34
CA LEU A 561 -1.52 8.56 -9.05
C LEU A 561 -0.36 9.54 -9.24
N MET A 562 0.61 9.52 -8.34
CA MET A 562 1.83 10.32 -8.50
C MET A 562 2.63 9.82 -9.72
N SER A 563 3.31 10.74 -10.41
CA SER A 563 4.13 10.39 -11.58
C SER A 563 5.46 9.73 -11.21
N VAL A 564 5.95 9.95 -9.99
CA VAL A 564 7.21 9.38 -9.46
C VAL A 564 7.04 9.16 -7.96
N SER A 565 7.64 8.09 -7.43
CA SER A 565 7.69 7.84 -5.99
C SER A 565 8.45 8.96 -5.28
N PRO A 566 7.95 9.49 -4.15
CA PRO A 566 8.67 10.46 -3.34
C PRO A 566 10.03 9.94 -2.91
N SER A 567 11.07 10.77 -3.05
CA SER A 567 12.41 10.42 -2.59
C SER A 567 12.47 10.29 -1.07
N GLY A 568 13.43 9.49 -0.62
CA GLY A 568 13.77 9.30 0.78
C GLY A 568 13.21 8.02 1.39
N TYR A 569 13.12 8.02 2.72
CA TYR A 569 12.89 6.83 3.53
C TYR A 569 11.57 6.89 4.30
N TRP A 570 10.88 5.76 4.32
CA TRP A 570 9.50 5.64 4.76
C TRP A 570 9.30 4.37 5.58
N ILE A 571 8.44 4.41 6.58
CA ILE A 571 7.96 3.21 7.28
C ILE A 571 6.54 2.87 6.80
N ASP A 572 6.23 1.59 6.70
CA ASP A 572 4.88 1.12 6.47
C ASP A 572 4.08 1.19 7.78
N LEU A 573 3.29 2.25 7.93
CA LEU A 573 2.48 2.47 9.12
C LEU A 573 1.31 1.49 9.20
N THR A 574 0.79 1.03 8.06
CA THR A 574 -0.35 0.11 8.02
C THR A 574 0.05 -1.26 8.54
N GLU A 575 1.17 -1.78 8.04
CA GLU A 575 1.72 -3.03 8.51
C GLU A 575 2.11 -2.94 9.99
N LEU A 576 2.78 -1.86 10.41
CA LEU A 576 3.16 -1.64 11.80
C LEU A 576 1.93 -1.59 12.72
N ALA A 577 0.86 -0.90 12.31
CA ALA A 577 -0.41 -0.87 13.02
C ALA A 577 -1.01 -2.28 13.19
N GLN A 578 -0.97 -3.09 12.13
CA GLN A 578 -1.49 -4.45 12.16
C GLN A 578 -0.75 -5.35 13.15
N ARG A 579 0.57 -5.15 13.37
CA ARG A 579 1.34 -5.89 14.40
C ARG A 579 0.79 -5.69 15.81
N TYR A 580 0.15 -4.55 16.07
CA TYR A 580 -0.49 -4.23 17.35
C TYR A 580 -2.02 -4.36 17.32
N GLY A 581 -2.56 -5.06 16.32
CA GLY A 581 -3.99 -5.34 16.18
C GLY A 581 -4.84 -4.15 15.71
N TRP A 582 -4.21 -3.12 15.15
CA TRP A 582 -4.91 -1.99 14.52
C TRP A 582 -5.11 -2.25 13.04
N GLU A 583 -6.36 -2.16 12.62
CA GLU A 583 -6.83 -2.45 11.28
C GLU A 583 -7.37 -1.20 10.61
N ARG A 584 -7.16 -1.10 9.32
CA ARG A 584 -7.79 -0.09 8.45
C ARG A 584 -9.18 -0.55 8.02
N LEU A 585 -10.05 0.42 7.72
CA LEU A 585 -11.37 0.19 7.16
C LEU A 585 -11.37 0.41 5.63
N PRO A 586 -12.27 -0.26 4.88
CA PRO A 586 -12.47 0.08 3.48
C PRO A 586 -13.02 1.51 3.36
N ALA A 587 -12.63 2.18 2.28
CA ALA A 587 -13.22 3.43 1.84
C ALA A 587 -14.71 3.24 1.53
N LEU A 588 -15.54 4.23 1.88
CA LEU A 588 -16.95 4.21 1.51
C LEU A 588 -17.11 4.48 0.01
N THR A 589 -18.22 4.06 -0.58
CA THR A 589 -18.49 4.21 -2.03
C THR A 589 -18.41 5.65 -2.55
N THR A 590 -18.54 6.65 -1.68
CA THR A 590 -18.45 8.08 -1.98
C THR A 590 -17.05 8.68 -1.88
N TRP A 591 -16.01 7.87 -1.61
CA TRP A 591 -14.64 8.36 -1.38
C TRP A 591 -14.07 9.21 -2.50
N ARG A 592 -14.50 8.97 -3.74
CA ARG A 592 -14.10 9.75 -4.91
C ARG A 592 -14.57 11.20 -4.82
N THR A 593 -15.81 11.42 -4.37
CA THR A 593 -16.39 12.77 -4.28
C THR A 593 -16.13 13.44 -2.93
N ALA A 594 -15.91 12.67 -1.85
CA ALA A 594 -15.69 13.21 -0.51
C ALA A 594 -14.46 12.61 0.19
N LEU A 595 -13.44 13.43 0.47
CA LEU A 595 -12.18 12.99 1.06
C LEU A 595 -12.38 12.29 2.42
N SER A 596 -13.26 12.80 3.27
CA SER A 596 -13.57 12.19 4.58
C SER A 596 -14.07 10.75 4.47
N THR A 597 -14.70 10.40 3.36
CA THR A 597 -15.27 9.06 3.14
C THR A 597 -14.25 8.06 2.58
N SER A 598 -13.03 8.51 2.26
CA SER A 598 -11.91 7.62 1.95
C SER A 598 -11.42 6.82 3.15
N ARG A 599 -11.67 7.29 4.38
CA ARG A 599 -11.27 6.64 5.64
C ARG A 599 -9.77 6.31 5.77
N TYR A 600 -8.91 6.92 4.94
CA TYR A 600 -7.47 6.66 4.98
C TYR A 600 -6.85 6.95 6.35
N SER A 601 -7.38 7.93 7.09
CA SER A 601 -6.84 8.36 8.38
C SER A 601 -7.35 7.55 9.57
N ILE A 602 -8.25 6.58 9.38
CA ILE A 602 -8.88 5.85 10.49
C ILE A 602 -8.25 4.47 10.66
N LEU A 603 -7.74 4.22 11.86
CA LEU A 603 -7.31 2.89 12.32
C LEU A 603 -8.23 2.42 13.45
N VAL A 604 -8.59 1.14 13.45
CA VAL A 604 -9.59 0.54 14.34
C VAL A 604 -9.04 -0.74 14.96
N LYS A 605 -9.25 -0.95 16.25
CA LYS A 605 -8.93 -2.22 16.92
C LYS A 605 -10.23 -2.95 17.30
N ARG A 606 -10.63 -3.90 16.45
CA ARG A 606 -11.93 -4.58 16.55
C ARG A 606 -11.95 -5.68 17.61
N ASP A 607 -10.84 -6.40 17.77
CA ASP A 607 -10.74 -7.57 18.66
C ASP A 607 -11.87 -8.60 18.46
N GLY A 608 -12.30 -8.79 17.21
CA GLY A 608 -13.41 -9.69 16.84
C GLY A 608 -14.82 -9.16 17.12
N LEU A 609 -14.97 -7.93 17.62
CA LEU A 609 -16.26 -7.28 17.80
C LEU A 609 -16.78 -6.69 16.48
N ASP A 610 -18.08 -6.81 16.24
CA ASP A 610 -18.77 -5.93 15.30
C ASP A 610 -19.00 -4.54 15.93
N TRP A 611 -19.36 -3.55 15.11
CA TRP A 611 -19.55 -2.18 15.57
C TRP A 611 -20.61 -2.05 16.67
N TYR A 612 -21.73 -2.77 16.56
CA TYR A 612 -22.82 -2.69 17.53
C TYR A 612 -22.42 -3.31 18.87
N SER A 613 -21.76 -4.47 18.85
CA SER A 613 -21.17 -5.12 20.02
C SER A 613 -20.17 -4.20 20.73
N ALA A 614 -19.31 -3.51 19.98
CA ALA A 614 -18.36 -2.53 20.53
C ALA A 614 -19.08 -1.29 21.14
N MET A 615 -20.16 -0.82 20.51
CA MET A 615 -20.96 0.28 21.07
C MET A 615 -21.60 -0.08 22.41
N LEU A 616 -22.07 -1.32 22.55
CA LEU A 616 -22.66 -1.81 23.81
C LEU A 616 -21.64 -1.90 24.96
N GLU A 617 -20.34 -1.83 24.68
CA GLU A 617 -19.32 -1.75 25.71
C GLU A 617 -19.22 -0.37 26.37
N LEU A 618 -19.71 0.69 25.74
CA LEU A 618 -19.71 2.06 26.27
C LEU A 618 -21.11 2.59 26.55
N TYR A 619 -22.08 2.21 25.73
CA TYR A 619 -23.43 2.74 25.76
C TYR A 619 -24.44 1.65 26.09
N PRO A 620 -25.43 1.95 26.95
CA PRO A 620 -26.54 1.04 27.15
C PRO A 620 -27.35 0.93 25.85
N ALA A 621 -27.96 -0.23 25.60
CA ALA A 621 -28.69 -0.50 24.35
C ALA A 621 -29.76 0.56 24.08
N GLU A 622 -30.43 1.06 25.13
CA GLU A 622 -31.46 2.10 25.04
C GLU A 622 -30.94 3.38 24.40
N ALA A 623 -29.69 3.77 24.66
CA ALA A 623 -29.07 4.98 24.09
C ALA A 623 -28.83 4.87 22.58
N LEU A 624 -28.78 3.64 22.04
CA LEU A 624 -28.60 3.40 20.60
C LEU A 624 -29.94 3.38 19.85
N TYR A 625 -31.05 3.09 20.53
CA TYR A 625 -32.38 3.03 19.95
C TYR A 625 -33.19 4.32 20.12
N THR A 626 -32.94 5.09 21.17
CA THR A 626 -33.62 6.37 21.35
C THR A 626 -32.98 7.41 20.44
N PRO A 627 -33.70 8.01 19.46
CA PRO A 627 -33.21 9.21 18.82
C PRO A 627 -33.04 10.24 19.93
N THR A 628 -31.79 10.61 20.25
CA THR A 628 -31.50 11.62 21.27
C THR A 628 -32.35 12.83 20.92
N PRO A 629 -33.39 13.17 21.70
CA PRO A 629 -34.09 14.40 21.47
C PRO A 629 -33.02 15.46 21.68
N VAL A 630 -32.80 16.31 20.67
CA VAL A 630 -32.16 17.60 20.87
C VAL A 630 -32.70 18.11 22.22
N PRO A 631 -31.85 18.34 23.24
CA PRO A 631 -32.35 18.72 24.55
C PRO A 631 -33.27 19.91 24.33
N SER A 632 -34.55 19.72 24.63
CA SER A 632 -35.52 20.80 24.50
C SER A 632 -34.97 21.96 25.32
N PRO A 633 -34.87 23.18 24.75
CA PRO A 633 -34.32 24.32 25.47
C PRO A 633 -35.00 24.38 26.83
N THR A 634 -34.19 24.34 27.88
CA THR A 634 -34.67 24.30 29.26
C THR A 634 -35.75 25.35 29.42
N GLN A 635 -37.00 24.95 29.71
CA GLN A 635 -38.08 25.88 30.05
C GLN A 635 -37.88 26.47 31.46
N THR A 636 -36.64 26.83 31.81
CA THR A 636 -36.42 27.74 32.92
C THR A 636 -36.48 29.13 32.31
N PRO A 637 -37.52 29.93 32.57
CA PRO A 637 -37.44 31.36 32.29
C PRO A 637 -36.36 31.91 33.21
N THR A 638 -35.12 32.03 32.70
CA THR A 638 -34.17 32.96 33.27
C THR A 638 -34.86 34.31 33.23
N ARG A 639 -35.19 34.88 34.39
CA ARG A 639 -35.64 36.27 34.48
C ARG A 639 -34.53 37.11 33.88
N THR A 640 -34.66 37.46 32.60
CA THR A 640 -33.92 38.55 32.00
C THR A 640 -34.28 39.78 32.82
N PRO A 641 -33.35 40.40 33.56
CA PRO A 641 -33.63 41.70 34.16
C PRO A 641 -33.99 42.65 33.02
N LEU A 642 -35.15 43.31 33.12
CA LEU A 642 -35.50 44.36 32.18
C LEU A 642 -34.35 45.40 32.19
N PRO A 643 -33.85 45.84 31.02
CA PRO A 643 -32.89 46.93 30.99
C PRO A 643 -33.59 48.17 31.53
N THR A 644 -33.14 48.63 32.71
CA THR A 644 -33.49 49.96 33.22
C THR A 644 -33.01 50.99 32.20
N ARG A 645 -33.87 51.95 31.84
CA ARG A 645 -33.49 53.09 30.97
C ARG A 645 -32.36 53.87 31.64
N THR A 646 -31.13 53.61 31.25
CA THR A 646 -30.02 54.53 31.50
C THR A 646 -30.18 55.70 30.53
N ALA A 647 -30.22 56.92 31.06
CA ALA A 647 -30.23 58.13 30.24
C ALA A 647 -28.96 58.17 29.38
N THR A 648 -29.14 58.21 28.07
CA THR A 648 -28.06 58.35 27.09
C THR A 648 -27.38 59.70 27.31
N SER A 649 -26.08 59.72 27.61
CA SER A 649 -25.26 60.91 27.50
C SER A 649 -25.20 61.34 26.03
N ALA A 650 -25.47 62.62 25.78
CA ALA A 650 -25.46 63.24 24.45
C ALA A 650 -24.15 62.97 23.68
N PRO A 651 -24.20 62.90 22.34
CA PRO A 651 -23.01 62.64 21.52
C PRO A 651 -22.06 63.84 21.54
N THR A 652 -20.83 63.61 22.01
CA THR A 652 -19.71 64.54 21.81
C THR A 652 -19.30 64.50 20.33
N ALA A 653 -19.23 65.67 19.69
CA ALA A 653 -18.77 65.79 18.31
C ALA A 653 -17.26 65.47 18.21
N SER A 654 -16.88 64.43 17.47
CA SER A 654 -15.49 64.17 17.09
C SER A 654 -15.14 64.96 15.82
N PRO A 655 -14.01 65.70 15.78
CA PRO A 655 -13.59 66.43 14.60
C PRO A 655 -13.09 65.48 13.49
N THR A 656 -13.55 65.71 12.27
CA THR A 656 -13.10 65.05 11.04
C THR A 656 -11.62 65.37 10.76
N LEU A 657 -10.77 64.35 10.70
CA LEU A 657 -9.40 64.49 10.18
C LEU A 657 -9.42 64.38 8.65
N THR A 658 -9.05 65.46 7.99
CA THR A 658 -8.78 65.56 6.54
C THR A 658 -7.59 64.67 6.15
N PRO A 659 -7.62 63.94 5.02
CA PRO A 659 -6.49 63.12 4.60
C PRO A 659 -5.36 64.00 4.04
N SER A 660 -4.15 63.88 4.58
CA SER A 660 -2.93 64.39 3.96
C SER A 660 -2.22 63.28 3.17
N ILE A 661 -1.95 63.57 1.90
CA ILE A 661 -1.20 62.73 0.98
C ILE A 661 0.27 62.70 1.44
N ILE A 662 0.80 61.52 1.75
CA ILE A 662 2.24 61.30 1.94
C ILE A 662 2.79 60.57 0.72
N GLN A 663 3.65 61.26 -0.03
CA GLN A 663 4.46 60.68 -1.11
C GLN A 663 5.52 59.74 -0.53
N ARG A 664 5.68 58.58 -1.18
CA ARG A 664 6.67 57.56 -0.85
C ARG A 664 7.95 57.81 -1.68
N PRO A 665 9.14 57.97 -1.08
CA PRO A 665 10.39 57.82 -1.81
C PRO A 665 10.78 56.34 -1.87
N SER A 666 11.06 55.84 -3.07
CA SER A 666 11.76 54.57 -3.28
C SER A 666 13.25 54.77 -3.03
N GLN A 667 13.90 53.85 -2.31
CA GLN A 667 15.22 53.31 -2.65
C GLN A 667 15.61 52.21 -1.65
N SER A 668 15.79 51.00 -2.17
CA SER A 668 16.62 49.95 -1.57
C SER A 668 17.79 49.72 -2.53
N PRO A 669 19.06 49.72 -2.07
CA PRO A 669 20.17 49.26 -2.90
C PRO A 669 20.27 47.73 -2.91
N ASN A 670 20.75 47.22 -4.04
CA ASN A 670 20.97 45.82 -4.38
C ASN A 670 22.28 45.25 -3.80
N PRO A 671 22.54 43.93 -3.90
CA PRO A 671 23.51 43.18 -3.10
C PRO A 671 24.95 43.26 -3.64
N SER A 672 25.95 43.11 -2.75
CA SER A 672 27.34 42.86 -3.15
C SER A 672 27.68 41.37 -3.09
N THR A 673 28.18 40.85 -4.21
CA THR A 673 28.98 39.63 -4.32
C THR A 673 30.44 39.90 -3.93
N THR A 674 30.95 39.11 -2.98
CA THR A 674 32.27 38.42 -2.83
C THR A 674 33.59 39.06 -3.34
N PRO A 675 34.74 38.73 -2.71
CA PRO A 675 35.40 37.41 -2.83
C PRO A 675 35.48 36.60 -1.54
#